data_AF-A0A9E5NYS3-F1
#
_entry.id   AF-A0A9E5NYS3-F1
#
_cell.length_a   1.000
_cell.length_b   1.000
_cell.length_c   1.000
_cell.angle_alpha   90.00
_cell.angle_beta   90.00
_cell.angle_gamma   90.00
#
_symmetry.space_group_name_H-M   'P 1'
#
loop_
_entity.id
_entity.type
_entity.pdbx_description
1 polymer ?
#
loop_
_entity_poly.entity_id
_entity_poly.type
_entity_poly.pdbx_seq_one_letter_code
_entity_poly.pdbx_strand_id
1 'polypeptide(L)'
;MRDYEEDYASDYKSRDVGAALEEAQQMVDIILTPPDETPLEAREEIARKTVRNFRDHINKGFLDYRKAVTEATNFAMTEWTGQGSILVDALDREFIDVLGGFGIYSYGIRHPKIVAAVKAQLDRSPQYSQEMLDPLRAQLARVLALLTPGKIQYGFFANSGTEAVEGAMKLARLYTGRKGFIAMIRAFHGKTLGSLSLMGKKVFREALLPLLEGVRHVPFGDADAVEQALAAAKAVGDGIAAVVAEPVQGEAGAQVPPDDFWPRLREICNHYDVLLIADEVQTGMGRTGEIFGVDHWKVAPDILCLGKALGGGVVPMSAFLSTPKIWECMEPNPFMHTTTTGGNPLACAAALAAVTVLIEEDLAGQAKSKGEYVLRQLRQLQDRYPGVLSDVRGLGLLIGMEFPTDGIGYKVAAGLFSRGVLTAGTLTNAKTIRIEPALNIPPGLLDEVLNRLEDVLKTIELPRRPEPMNLYAGQVLFVDLTSRQVQKRPINRGWLKDYIGGWGLAARYFYDLVDPVTDPLSLENALVIMTGPLCGTLAPTGSRTCLVSKSPHTGTIFESNVGGAFGPELKFAGYDGIVITGQADSPVYLHIEDDKVSLEDASSIWGQGIFETENWLSQRMGHGVKSLSIGPAGENLVPYACIGSEAYRQMGRGGTGTLFGSKKLKAIACRGSGGVQVADMAVFWEKVTQHKVSNLLTETNLWARSDGTPMLVDFTNEIGIHPTRNYSAGVNPNHQALDSEAISSVKIGDRACASCPLGCGNFTSVNGVQVEGPEYETLCLAGSNCEMSDLEQVMRFNWLCDDLGLDTMSTGGTVGLAMELSESGVHDFGLRFGDPEEYLAVVEEIADLSTARGQDLALGVAKLAAKYNAVGEAAHGKGLEMPAYDPRGNYGMGLAYATSERGACHLRAFTILAPDPFKLKLMTRDVIDDQNKNAVKWSMCFCDFWGSVDTTIMADLLTAGLGRQVSAEDLDKAGERIWNLIRLYNLRAGFTAADDTLSDKLTKQKLERGPHDGRVLSKESLEEMKTLYYRLRGWDEGGRPREEKLRDLGLQSLR
;
A
#
# COMPACT_ATOMS: atom_id res chain seq x y z
N MET A 1 17.58 -40.87 -15.34
CA MET A 1 18.89 -40.39 -15.85
C MET A 1 19.03 -40.65 -17.35
N ARG A 2 17.94 -40.51 -18.10
CA ARG A 2 17.85 -40.37 -19.56
C ARG A 2 16.78 -39.27 -19.75
N ASP A 3 16.96 -38.38 -20.72
CA ASP A 3 16.17 -37.15 -21.01
C ASP A 3 16.83 -35.81 -20.60
N TYR A 4 18.16 -35.74 -20.51
CA TYR A 4 18.90 -34.45 -20.37
C TYR A 4 20.01 -34.24 -21.41
N GLU A 5 20.11 -35.06 -22.46
CA GLU A 5 21.24 -34.99 -23.42
C GLU A 5 20.91 -34.32 -24.77
N GLU A 6 19.66 -34.03 -25.12
CA GLU A 6 19.32 -33.55 -26.48
C GLU A 6 19.23 -32.01 -26.65
N ASP A 7 19.26 -31.21 -25.59
CA ASP A 7 19.07 -29.74 -25.70
C ASP A 7 20.35 -28.89 -25.50
N TYR A 8 21.50 -29.49 -25.17
CA TYR A 8 22.74 -28.72 -24.94
C TYR A 8 23.50 -28.34 -26.22
N ALA A 9 23.17 -28.94 -27.37
CA ALA A 9 23.89 -28.70 -28.63
C ALA A 9 23.31 -27.53 -29.47
N SER A 10 22.03 -27.18 -29.29
CA SER A 10 21.31 -26.18 -30.08
C SER A 10 21.54 -24.73 -29.61
N ASP A 11 21.94 -24.53 -28.36
CA ASP A 11 22.17 -23.20 -27.74
C ASP A 11 23.65 -22.78 -27.67
N TYR A 12 24.57 -23.54 -28.29
CA TYR A 12 25.99 -23.22 -28.28
C TYR A 12 26.32 -22.07 -29.27
N LYS A 13 26.21 -20.83 -28.81
CA LYS A 13 26.62 -19.64 -29.58
C LYS A 13 28.09 -19.77 -29.99
N SER A 14 28.38 -19.74 -31.29
CA SER A 14 29.77 -19.70 -31.79
C SER A 14 30.51 -18.50 -31.21
N ARG A 15 31.71 -18.71 -30.66
CA ARG A 15 32.54 -17.63 -30.12
C ARG A 15 32.98 -16.70 -31.24
N ASP A 16 32.62 -15.43 -31.14
CA ASP A 16 33.13 -14.41 -32.04
C ASP A 16 34.44 -13.84 -31.51
N VAL A 17 35.52 -14.57 -31.76
CA VAL A 17 36.87 -14.19 -31.31
C VAL A 17 37.35 -12.92 -32.01
N GLY A 18 36.89 -12.67 -33.26
CA GLY A 18 37.23 -11.48 -34.01
C GLY A 18 36.67 -10.21 -33.37
N ALA A 19 35.35 -10.21 -33.10
CA ALA A 19 34.71 -9.08 -32.42
C ALA A 19 35.25 -8.87 -31.00
N ALA A 20 35.55 -9.95 -30.27
CA ALA A 20 36.16 -9.85 -28.95
C ALA A 20 37.56 -9.21 -28.98
N LEU A 21 38.39 -9.56 -29.96
CA LEU A 21 39.70 -8.94 -30.15
C LEU A 21 39.57 -7.46 -30.53
N GLU A 22 38.65 -7.11 -31.41
CA GLU A 22 38.41 -5.72 -31.83
C GLU A 22 37.98 -4.84 -30.66
N GLU A 23 36.97 -5.26 -29.89
CA GLU A 23 36.50 -4.51 -28.71
C GLU A 23 37.61 -4.39 -27.64
N ALA A 24 38.41 -5.44 -27.43
CA ALA A 24 39.52 -5.40 -26.49
C ALA A 24 40.63 -4.45 -26.97
N GLN A 25 41.03 -4.51 -28.24
CA GLN A 25 42.07 -3.66 -28.82
C GLN A 25 41.65 -2.19 -28.78
N GLN A 26 40.39 -1.89 -29.14
CA GLN A 26 39.85 -0.53 -29.08
C GLN A 26 40.01 0.07 -27.67
N MET A 27 39.68 -0.69 -26.62
CA MET A 27 39.81 -0.20 -25.25
C MET A 27 41.27 -0.08 -24.80
N VAL A 28 42.16 -0.99 -25.22
CA VAL A 28 43.60 -0.90 -24.93
C VAL A 28 44.21 0.34 -25.57
N ASP A 29 43.87 0.63 -26.83
CA ASP A 29 44.34 1.83 -27.54
C ASP A 29 43.88 3.12 -26.84
N ILE A 30 42.64 3.13 -26.34
CA ILE A 30 42.11 4.23 -25.51
C ILE A 30 42.92 4.39 -24.21
N ILE A 31 43.22 3.30 -23.49
CA ILE A 31 44.00 3.33 -22.23
C ILE A 31 45.43 3.84 -22.46
N LEU A 32 46.03 3.51 -23.62
CA LEU A 32 47.36 3.96 -23.99
C LEU A 32 47.41 5.42 -24.47
N THR A 33 46.26 5.97 -24.86
CA THR A 33 46.13 7.38 -25.24
C THR A 33 46.05 8.24 -23.97
N PRO A 34 46.89 9.29 -23.81
CA PRO A 34 46.77 10.22 -22.69
C PRO A 34 45.34 10.78 -22.58
N PRO A 35 44.75 10.88 -21.37
CA PRO A 35 43.35 11.29 -21.23
C PRO A 35 43.00 12.66 -21.84
N ASP A 36 43.96 13.57 -21.92
CA ASP A 36 43.89 14.90 -22.52
C ASP A 36 44.04 14.89 -24.05
N GLU A 37 44.53 13.79 -24.63
CA GLU A 37 44.68 13.58 -26.07
C GLU A 37 43.54 12.73 -26.66
N THR A 38 42.66 12.14 -25.84
CA THR A 38 41.55 11.31 -26.30
C THR A 38 40.44 12.17 -26.96
N PRO A 39 40.11 11.96 -28.25
CA PRO A 39 39.11 12.76 -28.96
C PRO A 39 37.72 12.74 -28.30
N LEU A 40 36.97 13.84 -28.38
CA LEU A 40 35.63 13.94 -27.80
C LEU A 40 34.67 12.88 -28.35
N GLU A 41 34.73 12.57 -29.65
CA GLU A 41 33.88 11.55 -30.26
C GLU A 41 34.12 10.16 -29.64
N ALA A 42 35.38 9.84 -29.32
CA ALA A 42 35.74 8.60 -28.65
C ALA A 42 35.18 8.57 -27.22
N ARG A 43 35.27 9.69 -26.49
CA ARG A 43 34.74 9.82 -25.12
C ARG A 43 33.22 9.73 -25.05
N GLU A 44 32.51 10.33 -26.01
CA GLU A 44 31.06 10.16 -26.15
C GLU A 44 30.66 8.71 -26.43
N GLU A 45 31.40 8.03 -27.30
CA GLU A 45 31.12 6.62 -27.62
C GLU A 45 31.38 5.72 -26.41
N ILE A 46 32.42 5.98 -25.62
CA ILE A 46 32.66 5.32 -24.33
C ILE A 46 31.46 5.52 -23.39
N ALA A 47 30.95 6.75 -23.27
CA ALA A 47 29.81 7.04 -22.40
C ALA A 47 28.56 6.25 -22.81
N ARG A 48 28.29 6.14 -24.13
CA ARG A 48 27.16 5.36 -24.68
C ARG A 48 27.36 3.85 -24.50
N LYS A 49 28.53 3.34 -24.90
CA LYS A 49 28.86 1.90 -24.81
C LYS A 49 28.84 1.43 -23.35
N THR A 50 29.27 2.25 -22.41
CA THR A 50 29.25 1.90 -20.98
C THR A 50 27.84 1.58 -20.50
N VAL A 51 26.84 2.44 -20.81
CA VAL A 51 25.44 2.18 -20.43
C VAL A 51 24.93 0.89 -21.08
N ARG A 52 25.20 0.71 -22.38
CA ARG A 52 24.80 -0.49 -23.13
C ARG A 52 25.41 -1.76 -22.53
N ASN A 53 26.72 -1.75 -22.27
CA ASN A 53 27.45 -2.90 -21.74
C ASN A 53 27.02 -3.23 -20.30
N PHE A 54 26.71 -2.22 -19.47
CA PHE A 54 26.13 -2.48 -18.15
C PHE A 54 24.75 -3.14 -18.24
N ARG A 55 23.90 -2.66 -19.16
CA ARG A 55 22.57 -3.23 -19.40
C ARG A 55 22.65 -4.68 -19.89
N ASP A 56 23.49 -4.91 -20.88
CA ASP A 56 23.47 -6.13 -21.69
C ASP A 56 24.43 -7.20 -21.15
N HIS A 57 25.46 -6.81 -20.38
CA HIS A 57 26.56 -7.70 -19.99
C HIS A 57 26.96 -7.66 -18.51
N ILE A 58 26.43 -6.74 -17.69
CA ILE A 58 26.68 -6.70 -16.24
C ILE A 58 25.40 -7.04 -15.48
N ASN A 59 24.46 -6.09 -15.40
CA ASN A 59 23.14 -6.24 -14.82
C ASN A 59 22.34 -4.96 -15.08
N LYS A 60 21.25 -5.06 -15.86
CA LYS A 60 20.37 -3.93 -16.18
C LYS A 60 19.86 -3.16 -14.96
N GLY A 61 19.62 -3.86 -13.84
CA GLY A 61 19.11 -3.25 -12.62
C GLY A 61 20.06 -2.21 -12.00
N PHE A 62 21.36 -2.22 -12.34
CA PHE A 62 22.26 -1.13 -11.92
C PHE A 62 21.84 0.23 -12.49
N LEU A 63 21.25 0.26 -13.68
CA LEU A 63 20.93 1.50 -14.37
C LEU A 63 19.70 2.20 -13.75
N ASP A 64 18.78 1.43 -13.18
CA ASP A 64 17.50 1.93 -12.66
C ASP A 64 17.64 2.84 -11.42
N TYR A 65 18.75 2.73 -10.68
CA TYR A 65 18.96 3.49 -9.43
C TYR A 65 20.26 4.32 -9.40
N ARG A 66 21.14 4.22 -10.39
CA ARG A 66 22.39 4.97 -10.42
C ARG A 66 22.12 6.41 -10.86
N LYS A 67 22.39 7.37 -9.97
CA LYS A 67 22.30 8.83 -10.26
C LYS A 67 23.04 9.25 -11.52
N ALA A 68 24.17 8.60 -11.82
CA ALA A 68 24.95 8.79 -13.05
C ALA A 68 24.17 8.53 -14.35
N VAL A 69 23.05 7.82 -14.28
CA VAL A 69 22.15 7.54 -15.39
C VAL A 69 20.83 8.30 -15.22
N THR A 70 20.25 8.30 -14.01
CA THR A 70 18.91 8.88 -13.77
C THR A 70 18.89 10.42 -13.76
N GLU A 71 20.01 11.07 -13.42
CA GLU A 71 20.15 12.54 -13.38
C GLU A 71 20.90 13.10 -14.60
N ALA A 72 21.27 12.23 -15.55
CA ALA A 72 21.96 12.64 -16.75
C ALA A 72 21.00 13.32 -17.74
N THR A 73 21.35 14.50 -18.23
CA THR A 73 20.52 15.26 -19.19
C THR A 73 20.69 14.78 -20.64
N ASN A 74 21.92 14.53 -21.07
CA ASN A 74 22.25 14.12 -22.46
C ASN A 74 23.02 12.80 -22.55
N PHE A 75 24.00 12.58 -21.68
CA PHE A 75 24.79 11.34 -21.60
C PHE A 75 25.00 10.92 -20.15
N ALA A 76 24.98 9.61 -19.90
CA ALA A 76 25.34 9.06 -18.60
C ALA A 76 26.73 9.56 -18.16
N MET A 77 26.88 9.83 -16.87
CA MET A 77 28.14 10.24 -16.27
C MET A 77 29.02 9.01 -16.11
N THR A 78 30.19 9.03 -16.73
CA THR A 78 31.11 7.88 -16.78
C THR A 78 32.46 8.29 -16.24
N GLU A 79 32.92 7.58 -15.21
CA GLU A 79 34.22 7.86 -14.56
C GLU A 79 35.35 7.84 -15.59
N TRP A 80 36.23 8.85 -15.55
CA TRP A 80 37.31 8.99 -16.52
C TRP A 80 38.64 9.31 -15.86
N THR A 81 38.74 10.45 -15.18
CA THR A 81 39.95 10.85 -14.46
C THR A 81 39.61 11.43 -13.08
N GLY A 82 40.63 11.71 -12.28
CA GLY A 82 40.46 12.37 -10.99
C GLY A 82 41.79 12.67 -10.33
N GLN A 83 41.77 13.61 -9.38
CA GLN A 83 42.93 13.99 -8.59
C GLN A 83 42.46 14.59 -7.26
N GLY A 84 43.04 14.13 -6.15
CA GLY A 84 42.69 14.62 -4.81
C GLY A 84 41.23 14.33 -4.48
N SER A 85 40.41 15.36 -4.34
CA SER A 85 38.96 15.23 -4.04
C SER A 85 38.07 15.52 -5.24
N ILE A 86 38.62 15.55 -6.46
CA ILE A 86 37.86 15.81 -7.68
C ILE A 86 37.88 14.58 -8.59
N LEU A 87 36.69 14.18 -9.04
CA LEU A 87 36.49 13.24 -10.15
C LEU A 87 36.02 14.01 -11.37
N VAL A 88 36.51 13.60 -12.54
CA VAL A 88 36.12 14.15 -13.83
C VAL A 88 35.62 13.00 -14.68
N ASP A 89 34.45 13.20 -15.28
CA ASP A 89 33.83 12.20 -16.14
C ASP A 89 34.35 12.29 -17.58
N ALA A 90 33.95 11.35 -18.46
CA ALA A 90 34.46 11.30 -19.83
C ALA A 90 34.12 12.54 -20.66
N LEU A 91 33.14 13.34 -20.24
CA LEU A 91 32.68 14.56 -20.93
C LEU A 91 33.07 15.84 -20.17
N ASP A 92 34.15 15.77 -19.38
CA ASP A 92 34.74 16.90 -18.65
C ASP A 92 33.82 17.51 -17.56
N ARG A 93 32.84 16.75 -17.06
CA ARG A 93 32.03 17.16 -15.91
C ARG A 93 32.79 16.86 -14.62
N GLU A 94 33.02 17.89 -13.82
CA GLU A 94 33.73 17.79 -12.54
C GLU A 94 32.78 17.53 -11.36
N PHE A 95 33.24 16.70 -10.43
CA PHE A 95 32.54 16.38 -9.20
C PHE A 95 33.46 16.43 -7.98
N ILE A 96 33.02 17.08 -6.92
CA ILE A 96 33.68 16.98 -5.61
C ILE A 96 33.29 15.65 -4.98
N ASP A 97 34.29 14.79 -4.75
CA ASP A 97 34.10 13.48 -4.12
C ASP A 97 34.07 13.59 -2.60
N VAL A 98 32.87 13.49 -2.04
CA VAL A 98 32.65 13.29 -0.60
C VAL A 98 32.04 11.92 -0.30
N LEU A 99 32.00 11.02 -1.28
CA LEU A 99 31.69 9.60 -1.10
C LEU A 99 32.97 8.80 -0.76
N GLY A 100 34.13 9.26 -1.23
CA GLY A 100 35.44 8.66 -0.98
C GLY A 100 35.57 7.25 -1.53
N GLY A 101 34.77 6.89 -2.54
CA GLY A 101 34.63 5.54 -3.06
C GLY A 101 34.30 4.50 -1.97
N PHE A 102 33.40 4.83 -1.04
CA PHE A 102 33.06 3.99 0.13
C PHE A 102 34.25 3.74 1.09
N GLY A 103 35.17 4.71 1.17
CA GLY A 103 36.32 4.70 2.06
C GLY A 103 37.66 4.30 1.42
N ILE A 104 37.71 4.08 0.10
CA ILE A 104 38.96 3.73 -0.61
C ILE A 104 39.87 4.95 -0.84
N TYR A 105 39.29 6.14 -1.04
CA TYR A 105 40.03 7.36 -1.41
C TYR A 105 40.41 8.23 -0.21
N SER A 106 40.73 7.63 0.94
CA SER A 106 41.19 8.38 2.13
C SER A 106 42.40 9.28 1.84
N TYR A 107 43.28 8.90 0.92
CA TYR A 107 44.47 9.68 0.55
C TYR A 107 44.21 10.69 -0.60
N GLY A 108 42.98 10.73 -1.10
CA GLY A 108 42.63 11.38 -2.35
C GLY A 108 42.93 10.49 -3.57
N ILE A 109 42.23 10.77 -4.65
CA ILE A 109 42.38 10.08 -5.92
C ILE A 109 43.78 10.37 -6.47
N ARG A 110 44.51 9.31 -6.81
CA ARG A 110 45.85 9.37 -7.42
C ARG A 110 46.86 10.22 -6.61
N HIS A 111 47.00 9.95 -5.32
CA HIS A 111 48.01 10.64 -4.50
C HIS A 111 49.43 10.51 -5.11
N PRO A 112 50.15 11.61 -5.40
CA PRO A 112 51.38 11.58 -6.20
C PRO A 112 52.46 10.64 -5.65
N LYS A 113 52.70 10.64 -4.34
CA LYS A 113 53.69 9.76 -3.69
C LYS A 113 53.32 8.27 -3.83
N ILE A 114 52.04 7.94 -3.73
CA ILE A 114 51.56 6.55 -3.79
C ILE A 114 51.63 6.06 -5.23
N VAL A 115 51.14 6.85 -6.19
CA VAL A 115 51.23 6.52 -7.62
C VAL A 115 52.67 6.37 -8.07
N ALA A 116 53.58 7.23 -7.60
CA ALA A 116 55.01 7.11 -7.90
C ALA A 116 55.61 5.80 -7.37
N ALA A 117 55.26 5.39 -6.15
CA ALA A 117 55.72 4.12 -5.57
C ALA A 117 55.19 2.91 -6.36
N VAL A 118 53.92 2.93 -6.76
CA VAL A 118 53.29 1.89 -7.58
C VAL A 118 53.97 1.80 -8.95
N LYS A 119 54.15 2.93 -9.65
CA LYS A 119 54.87 2.96 -10.94
C LYS A 119 56.29 2.42 -10.83
N ALA A 120 57.04 2.86 -9.82
CA ALA A 120 58.40 2.36 -9.59
C ALA A 120 58.45 0.86 -9.27
N GLN A 121 57.36 0.29 -8.72
CA GLN A 121 57.27 -1.15 -8.49
C GLN A 121 56.82 -1.93 -9.73
N LEU A 122 56.00 -1.34 -10.61
CA LEU A 122 55.65 -1.93 -11.91
C LEU A 122 56.91 -2.24 -12.75
N ASP A 123 57.89 -1.33 -12.74
CA ASP A 123 59.16 -1.50 -13.45
C ASP A 123 60.09 -2.58 -12.82
N ARG A 124 59.72 -3.12 -11.66
CA ARG A 124 60.41 -4.25 -11.02
C ARG A 124 59.63 -5.53 -11.26
N SER A 125 58.69 -5.83 -10.37
CA SER A 125 57.81 -6.99 -10.49
C SER A 125 56.45 -6.62 -9.93
N PRO A 126 55.38 -6.66 -10.75
CA PRO A 126 54.03 -6.36 -10.28
C PRO A 126 53.45 -7.50 -9.42
N GLN A 127 53.99 -8.71 -9.57
CA GLN A 127 53.56 -9.93 -8.88
C GLN A 127 54.77 -10.66 -8.29
N TYR A 128 54.51 -11.60 -7.38
CA TYR A 128 55.52 -12.42 -6.71
C TYR A 128 55.48 -13.85 -7.28
N SER A 129 56.60 -14.58 -7.21
CA SER A 129 56.68 -15.95 -7.76
C SER A 129 56.00 -17.02 -6.89
N GLN A 130 55.48 -16.65 -5.72
CA GLN A 130 55.01 -17.54 -4.64
C GLN A 130 56.12 -18.38 -3.97
N GLU A 131 57.20 -18.69 -4.69
CA GLU A 131 58.34 -19.44 -4.16
C GLU A 131 59.38 -18.55 -3.45
N MET A 132 59.65 -17.36 -4.00
CA MET A 132 60.60 -16.42 -3.40
C MET A 132 59.92 -15.58 -2.31
N LEU A 133 60.66 -15.31 -1.24
CA LEU A 133 60.22 -14.38 -0.20
C LEU A 133 60.16 -12.95 -0.74
N ASP A 134 58.99 -12.31 -0.63
CA ASP A 134 58.78 -10.94 -1.08
C ASP A 134 59.22 -9.92 0.00
N PRO A 135 60.18 -9.03 -0.29
CA PRO A 135 60.67 -8.07 0.70
C PRO A 135 59.64 -7.01 1.07
N LEU A 136 58.75 -6.61 0.15
CA LEU A 136 57.77 -5.55 0.41
C LEU A 136 56.66 -6.02 1.35
N ARG A 137 56.19 -7.27 1.19
CA ARG A 137 55.24 -7.91 2.09
C ARG A 137 55.81 -8.06 3.49
N ALA A 138 57.05 -8.52 3.61
CA ALA A 138 57.73 -8.65 4.90
C ALA A 138 57.87 -7.28 5.58
N GLN A 139 58.28 -6.26 4.83
CA GLN A 139 58.43 -4.91 5.37
C GLN A 139 57.10 -4.28 5.76
N LEU A 140 56.05 -4.46 4.96
CA LEU A 140 54.72 -3.97 5.29
C LEU A 140 54.17 -4.64 6.56
N ALA A 141 54.33 -5.95 6.71
CA ALA A 141 53.94 -6.65 7.93
C ALA A 141 54.62 -6.05 9.16
N ARG A 142 55.94 -5.76 9.05
CA ARG A 142 56.71 -5.11 10.12
C ARG A 142 56.19 -3.71 10.43
N VAL A 143 55.88 -2.91 9.41
CA VAL A 143 55.35 -1.55 9.58
C VAL A 143 53.98 -1.56 10.23
N LEU A 144 53.07 -2.44 9.80
CA LEU A 144 51.75 -2.56 10.40
C LEU A 144 51.84 -3.03 11.86
N ALA A 145 52.72 -3.99 12.17
CA ALA A 145 52.97 -4.43 13.54
C ALA A 145 53.48 -3.31 14.47
N LEU A 146 54.18 -2.31 13.93
CA LEU A 146 54.62 -1.12 14.68
C LEU A 146 53.49 -0.11 14.91
N LEU A 147 52.47 -0.10 14.04
CA LEU A 147 51.35 0.83 14.13
C LEU A 147 50.21 0.29 14.97
N THR A 148 49.88 -1.00 14.84
CA THR A 148 48.71 -1.59 15.50
C THR A 148 48.82 -1.53 17.02
N PRO A 149 47.69 -1.33 17.74
CA PRO A 149 47.70 -1.27 19.19
C PRO A 149 48.01 -2.64 19.83
N GLY A 150 48.52 -2.60 21.06
CA GLY A 150 48.77 -3.79 21.87
C GLY A 150 49.97 -4.60 21.41
N LYS A 151 49.77 -5.92 21.24
CA LYS A 151 50.84 -6.91 20.92
C LYS A 151 50.63 -7.55 19.55
N ILE A 152 49.85 -6.94 18.67
CA ILE A 152 49.64 -7.42 17.30
C ILE A 152 50.97 -7.38 16.55
N GLN A 153 51.34 -8.48 15.90
CA GLN A 153 52.66 -8.63 15.27
C GLN A 153 52.61 -9.36 13.92
N TYR A 154 51.77 -10.39 13.81
CA TYR A 154 51.67 -11.19 12.60
C TYR A 154 50.46 -10.78 11.77
N GLY A 155 50.58 -10.96 10.46
CA GLY A 155 49.57 -10.53 9.52
C GLY A 155 49.55 -11.39 8.27
N PHE A 156 48.35 -11.54 7.72
CA PHE A 156 48.11 -12.14 6.42
C PHE A 156 47.43 -11.10 5.53
N PHE A 157 47.83 -11.07 4.26
CA PHE A 157 47.38 -10.07 3.29
C PHE A 157 46.46 -10.68 2.24
N ALA A 158 45.34 -10.02 1.96
CA ALA A 158 44.36 -10.43 0.96
C ALA A 158 43.99 -9.23 0.06
N ASN A 159 42.96 -9.37 -0.80
CA ASN A 159 42.59 -8.34 -1.77
C ASN A 159 41.38 -7.50 -1.34
N SER A 160 40.53 -8.03 -0.46
CA SER A 160 39.28 -7.39 -0.05
C SER A 160 39.02 -7.52 1.45
N GLY A 161 38.23 -6.59 2.02
CA GLY A 161 37.89 -6.62 3.45
C GLY A 161 37.12 -7.89 3.86
N THR A 162 36.28 -8.41 2.96
CA THR A 162 35.52 -9.66 3.17
C THR A 162 36.46 -10.87 3.34
N GLU A 163 37.57 -10.92 2.60
CA GLU A 163 38.60 -11.96 2.79
C GLU A 163 39.35 -11.80 4.12
N ALA A 164 39.63 -10.56 4.54
CA ALA A 164 40.27 -10.29 5.82
C ALA A 164 39.40 -10.76 7.00
N VAL A 165 38.11 -10.45 6.97
CA VAL A 165 37.14 -10.91 7.98
C VAL A 165 37.05 -12.44 8.00
N GLU A 166 36.95 -13.10 6.85
CA GLU A 166 36.91 -14.57 6.82
C GLU A 166 38.22 -15.22 7.29
N GLY A 167 39.36 -14.60 6.99
CA GLY A 167 40.66 -14.99 7.53
C GLY A 167 40.71 -14.87 9.06
N ALA A 168 40.21 -13.77 9.61
CA ALA A 168 40.09 -13.54 11.04
C ALA A 168 39.15 -14.57 11.72
N MET A 169 38.02 -14.90 11.09
CA MET A 169 37.12 -15.97 11.56
C MET A 169 37.85 -17.32 11.61
N LYS A 170 38.60 -17.67 10.56
CA LYS A 170 39.37 -18.92 10.53
C LYS A 170 40.43 -18.95 11.62
N LEU A 171 41.19 -17.87 11.79
CA LEU A 171 42.19 -17.75 12.84
C LEU A 171 41.58 -17.95 14.24
N ALA A 172 40.46 -17.28 14.52
CA ALA A 172 39.78 -17.39 15.79
C ALA A 172 39.32 -18.82 16.10
N ARG A 173 38.79 -19.53 15.10
CA ARG A 173 38.38 -20.94 15.25
C ARG A 173 39.56 -21.87 15.46
N LEU A 174 40.64 -21.69 14.71
CA LEU A 174 41.84 -22.52 14.83
C LEU A 174 42.50 -22.40 16.20
N TYR A 175 42.60 -21.17 16.70
CA TYR A 175 43.21 -20.92 18.01
C TYR A 175 42.32 -21.38 19.17
N THR A 176 41.02 -21.06 19.15
CA THR A 176 40.12 -21.37 20.28
C THR A 176 39.54 -22.78 20.27
N GLY A 177 39.52 -23.45 19.11
CA GLY A 177 38.77 -24.70 18.89
C GLY A 177 37.24 -24.53 18.90
N ARG A 178 36.73 -23.31 19.11
CA ARG A 178 35.31 -22.96 19.20
C ARG A 178 34.80 -22.51 17.83
N LYS A 179 33.48 -22.58 17.60
CA LYS A 179 32.89 -22.35 16.25
C LYS A 179 31.98 -21.13 16.18
N GLY A 180 31.37 -20.71 17.27
CA GLY A 180 30.39 -19.62 17.28
C GLY A 180 31.01 -18.23 17.23
N PHE A 181 30.20 -17.25 16.84
CA PHE A 181 30.57 -15.83 16.82
C PHE A 181 29.43 -14.97 17.36
N ILE A 182 29.77 -13.81 17.90
CA ILE A 182 28.82 -12.74 18.18
C ILE A 182 29.17 -11.54 17.28
N ALA A 183 28.20 -11.05 16.54
CA ALA A 183 28.32 -9.87 15.68
C ALA A 183 27.23 -8.86 16.02
N MET A 184 27.32 -7.66 15.46
CA MET A 184 26.42 -6.55 15.80
C MET A 184 25.27 -6.42 14.79
N ILE A 185 24.07 -6.09 15.28
CA ILE A 185 22.94 -5.71 14.43
C ILE A 185 23.34 -4.45 13.64
N ARG A 186 22.92 -4.37 12.37
CA ARG A 186 23.30 -3.37 11.35
C ARG A 186 24.76 -3.40 10.87
N ALA A 187 25.61 -4.29 11.36
CA ALA A 187 27.02 -4.38 10.97
C ALA A 187 27.20 -4.74 9.48
N PHE A 188 28.34 -4.33 8.90
CA PHE A 188 28.72 -4.65 7.53
C PHE A 188 30.12 -5.25 7.43
N HIS A 189 30.20 -6.59 7.44
CA HIS A 189 31.48 -7.32 7.48
C HIS A 189 31.89 -7.98 6.16
N GLY A 190 31.05 -7.90 5.12
CA GLY A 190 31.31 -8.54 3.82
C GLY A 190 30.11 -9.31 3.26
N LYS A 191 30.26 -9.80 2.02
CA LYS A 191 29.17 -10.44 1.27
C LYS A 191 29.52 -11.84 0.74
N THR A 192 30.72 -12.34 1.02
CA THR A 192 31.04 -13.77 0.81
C THR A 192 30.32 -14.59 1.89
N LEU A 193 29.93 -15.84 1.60
CA LEU A 193 29.02 -16.60 2.48
C LEU A 193 29.48 -16.70 3.96
N GLY A 194 30.78 -16.71 4.23
CA GLY A 194 31.33 -16.69 5.58
C GLY A 194 31.13 -15.34 6.26
N SER A 195 31.68 -14.26 5.71
CA SER A 195 31.52 -12.91 6.26
C SER A 195 30.05 -12.43 6.28
N LEU A 196 29.25 -12.86 5.30
CA LEU A 196 27.81 -12.60 5.22
C LEU A 196 27.06 -13.20 6.41
N SER A 197 27.58 -14.26 7.03
CA SER A 197 27.01 -14.81 8.27
C SER A 197 27.12 -13.82 9.44
N LEU A 198 28.14 -12.96 9.46
CA LEU A 198 28.34 -11.89 10.45
C LEU A 198 27.57 -10.59 10.11
N MET A 199 26.99 -10.48 8.90
CA MET A 199 26.31 -9.26 8.44
C MET A 199 25.07 -8.96 9.29
N GLY A 200 25.00 -7.77 9.90
CA GLY A 200 23.87 -7.38 10.76
C GLY A 200 22.61 -6.89 10.02
N LYS A 201 22.50 -7.11 8.70
CA LYS A 201 21.46 -6.54 7.85
C LYS A 201 20.65 -7.62 7.12
N LYS A 202 19.35 -7.66 7.42
CA LYS A 202 18.38 -8.64 6.89
C LYS A 202 18.40 -8.76 5.36
N VAL A 203 18.35 -7.62 4.66
CA VAL A 203 18.21 -7.54 3.20
C VAL A 203 19.29 -8.28 2.40
N PHE A 204 20.51 -8.43 2.95
CA PHE A 204 21.58 -9.16 2.28
C PHE A 204 21.59 -10.66 2.60
N ARG A 205 20.91 -11.08 3.67
CA ARG A 205 21.01 -12.43 4.23
C ARG A 205 19.80 -13.30 3.92
N GLU A 206 18.59 -12.75 4.00
CA GLU A 206 17.33 -13.51 4.02
C GLU A 206 17.19 -14.48 2.84
N ALA A 207 17.49 -14.03 1.63
CA ALA A 207 17.38 -14.85 0.42
C ALA A 207 18.44 -15.97 0.32
N LEU A 208 19.48 -15.95 1.15
CA LEU A 208 20.64 -16.86 1.11
C LEU A 208 20.74 -17.75 2.35
N LEU A 209 19.71 -17.77 3.21
CA LEU A 209 19.67 -18.64 4.38
C LEU A 209 19.46 -20.11 3.97
N PRO A 210 20.03 -21.08 4.72
CA PRO A 210 20.89 -20.91 5.90
C PRO A 210 22.33 -20.49 5.55
N LEU A 211 22.92 -19.63 6.39
CA LEU A 211 24.34 -19.24 6.34
C LEU A 211 25.14 -20.03 7.39
N LEU A 212 26.43 -19.69 7.57
CA LEU A 212 27.29 -20.33 8.57
C LEU A 212 26.63 -20.34 9.97
N GLU A 213 26.49 -21.54 10.54
CA GLU A 213 25.85 -21.75 11.84
C GLU A 213 26.69 -21.19 13.00
N GLY A 214 26.02 -20.91 14.12
CA GLY A 214 26.65 -20.48 15.38
C GLY A 214 26.93 -18.97 15.48
N VAL A 215 26.40 -18.15 14.56
CA VAL A 215 26.53 -16.68 14.65
C VAL A 215 25.30 -16.07 15.31
N ARG A 216 25.52 -15.31 16.39
CA ARG A 216 24.49 -14.52 17.10
C ARG A 216 24.66 -13.04 16.80
N HIS A 217 23.54 -12.31 16.76
CA HIS A 217 23.54 -10.87 16.53
C HIS A 217 22.96 -10.15 17.75
N VAL A 218 23.67 -9.15 18.25
CA VAL A 218 23.26 -8.31 19.39
C VAL A 218 23.24 -6.83 19.00
N PRO A 219 22.49 -5.97 19.71
CA PRO A 219 22.49 -4.53 19.42
C PRO A 219 23.90 -3.91 19.45
N PHE A 220 24.21 -3.05 18.50
CA PHE A 220 25.47 -2.29 18.49
C PHE A 220 25.47 -1.22 19.59
N GLY A 221 26.61 -1.03 20.26
CA GLY A 221 26.75 -0.09 21.37
C GLY A 221 26.21 -0.60 22.72
N ASP A 222 25.72 -1.84 22.78
CA ASP A 222 25.21 -2.48 24.01
C ASP A 222 26.17 -3.60 24.44
N ALA A 223 27.09 -3.28 25.36
CA ALA A 223 28.04 -4.25 25.87
C ALA A 223 27.37 -5.32 26.76
N ASP A 224 26.28 -4.98 27.44
CA ASP A 224 25.58 -5.89 28.32
C ASP A 224 24.86 -6.98 27.52
N ALA A 225 24.33 -6.65 26.34
CA ALA A 225 23.78 -7.65 25.42
C ALA A 225 24.83 -8.66 24.94
N VAL A 226 26.07 -8.22 24.72
CA VAL A 226 27.20 -9.12 24.40
C VAL A 226 27.49 -10.04 25.58
N GLU A 227 27.60 -9.49 26.79
CA GLU A 227 27.83 -10.25 28.02
C GLU A 227 26.73 -11.30 28.27
N GLN A 228 25.45 -10.92 28.11
CA GLN A 228 24.32 -11.83 28.22
C GLN A 228 24.36 -12.96 27.19
N ALA A 229 24.67 -12.65 25.92
CA ALA A 229 24.79 -13.65 24.87
C ALA A 229 25.93 -14.65 25.15
N LEU A 230 27.06 -14.18 25.67
CA LEU A 230 28.18 -15.02 26.09
C LEU A 230 27.83 -15.87 27.32
N ALA A 231 27.14 -15.30 28.31
CA ALA A 231 26.65 -16.02 29.48
C ALA A 231 25.70 -17.16 29.09
N ALA A 232 24.74 -16.88 28.20
CA ALA A 232 23.81 -17.87 27.68
C ALA A 232 24.52 -18.98 26.90
N ALA A 233 25.44 -18.61 25.98
CA ALA A 233 26.20 -19.57 25.20
C ALA A 233 27.04 -20.51 26.11
N LYS A 234 27.70 -19.94 27.13
CA LYS A 234 28.45 -20.69 28.13
C LYS A 234 27.56 -21.65 28.92
N ALA A 235 26.36 -21.22 29.33
CA ALA A 235 25.44 -22.04 30.10
C ALA A 235 24.93 -23.27 29.33
N VAL A 236 24.79 -23.17 28.00
CA VAL A 236 24.33 -24.27 27.13
C VAL A 236 25.47 -25.05 26.47
N GLY A 237 26.73 -24.72 26.78
CA GLY A 237 27.90 -25.38 26.19
C GLY A 237 28.16 -25.03 24.73
N ASP A 238 27.62 -23.91 24.23
CA ASP A 238 27.89 -23.44 22.88
C ASP A 238 29.16 -22.57 22.85
N GLY A 239 30.19 -23.06 22.17
CA GLY A 239 31.50 -22.44 22.15
C GLY A 239 31.57 -21.24 21.22
N ILE A 240 31.75 -20.04 21.78
CA ILE A 240 32.02 -18.81 21.04
C ILE A 240 33.53 -18.60 20.86
N ALA A 241 33.98 -18.44 19.62
CA ALA A 241 35.36 -18.14 19.27
C ALA A 241 35.69 -16.66 19.44
N ALA A 242 34.80 -15.77 18.96
CA ALA A 242 35.05 -14.34 19.00
C ALA A 242 33.80 -13.46 18.98
N VAL A 243 33.96 -12.23 19.47
CA VAL A 243 33.06 -11.09 19.24
C VAL A 243 33.65 -10.22 18.13
N VAL A 244 32.83 -9.84 17.14
CA VAL A 244 33.25 -9.06 15.97
C VAL A 244 32.46 -7.76 15.91
N ALA A 245 33.17 -6.62 15.80
CA ALA A 245 32.54 -5.31 15.71
C ALA A 245 33.35 -4.34 14.86
N GLU A 246 32.64 -3.46 14.13
CA GLU A 246 33.21 -2.23 13.57
C GLU A 246 33.37 -1.20 14.70
N PRO A 247 34.48 -0.45 14.78
CA PRO A 247 34.64 0.63 15.77
C PRO A 247 33.54 1.68 15.72
N VAL A 248 33.15 2.04 14.51
CA VAL A 248 32.02 2.90 14.14
C VAL A 248 31.34 2.20 12.97
N GLN A 249 30.03 1.96 13.05
CA GLN A 249 29.33 1.31 11.93
C GLN A 249 29.11 2.30 10.79
N GLY A 250 30.03 2.32 9.82
CA GLY A 250 29.99 3.24 8.69
C GLY A 250 28.75 3.05 7.82
N GLU A 251 28.51 1.81 7.37
CA GLU A 251 27.35 1.46 6.54
C GLU A 251 26.01 1.55 7.27
N ALA A 252 25.99 1.61 8.60
CA ALA A 252 24.78 1.88 9.39
C ALA A 252 24.50 3.40 9.53
N GLY A 253 25.25 4.22 8.80
CA GLY A 253 25.15 5.67 8.83
C GLY A 253 26.06 6.30 9.89
N ALA A 254 27.33 5.90 9.92
CA ALA A 254 28.35 6.41 10.84
C ALA A 254 27.93 6.37 12.33
N GLN A 255 27.41 5.22 12.80
CA GLN A 255 26.97 5.07 14.19
C GLN A 255 28.19 4.98 15.11
N VAL A 256 28.33 5.96 15.99
CA VAL A 256 29.37 6.00 17.03
C VAL A 256 28.82 5.33 18.29
N PRO A 257 29.49 4.31 18.85
CA PRO A 257 29.03 3.68 20.09
C PRO A 257 29.28 4.59 21.30
N PRO A 258 28.64 4.33 22.44
CA PRO A 258 29.00 4.97 23.72
C PRO A 258 30.48 4.76 24.08
N ASP A 259 31.07 5.71 24.80
CA ASP A 259 32.51 5.71 25.10
C ASP A 259 32.99 4.53 25.96
N ASP A 260 32.09 3.91 26.71
CA ASP A 260 32.39 2.74 27.54
C ASP A 260 32.22 1.41 26.79
N PHE A 261 31.65 1.40 25.58
CA PHE A 261 31.35 0.18 24.83
C PHE A 261 32.61 -0.65 24.54
N TRP A 262 33.61 -0.08 23.88
CA TRP A 262 34.86 -0.81 23.54
C TRP A 262 35.65 -1.26 24.77
N PRO A 263 35.85 -0.41 25.80
CA PRO A 263 36.45 -0.83 27.06
C PRO A 263 35.71 -2.02 27.70
N ARG A 264 34.38 -1.97 27.76
CA ARG A 264 33.55 -3.06 28.28
C ARG A 264 33.67 -4.33 27.43
N LEU A 265 33.65 -4.24 26.10
CA LEU A 265 33.88 -5.39 25.22
C LEU A 265 35.20 -6.07 25.53
N ARG A 266 36.28 -5.29 25.75
CA ARG A 266 37.59 -5.84 26.08
C ARG A 266 37.56 -6.60 27.40
N GLU A 267 36.94 -6.04 28.43
CA GLU A 267 36.76 -6.67 29.74
C GLU A 267 35.95 -7.97 29.65
N ILE A 268 34.80 -7.92 28.97
CA ILE A 268 33.90 -9.06 28.76
C ILE A 268 34.63 -10.18 28.00
N CYS A 269 35.30 -9.85 26.90
CA CYS A 269 36.05 -10.83 26.11
C CYS A 269 37.14 -11.53 26.95
N ASN A 270 37.83 -10.79 27.81
CA ASN A 270 38.80 -11.37 28.74
C ASN A 270 38.14 -12.27 29.79
N HIS A 271 37.00 -11.87 30.35
CA HIS A 271 36.27 -12.64 31.35
C HIS A 271 35.77 -13.99 30.81
N TYR A 272 35.27 -14.01 29.57
CA TYR A 272 34.73 -15.21 28.93
C TYR A 272 35.75 -16.02 28.13
N ASP A 273 37.02 -15.59 28.09
CA ASP A 273 38.08 -16.20 27.27
C ASP A 273 37.68 -16.29 25.79
N VAL A 274 37.06 -15.23 25.25
CA VAL A 274 36.70 -15.11 23.83
C VAL A 274 37.50 -14.01 23.15
N LEU A 275 37.84 -14.19 21.88
CA LEU A 275 38.65 -13.20 21.17
C LEU A 275 37.82 -11.97 20.79
N LEU A 276 38.45 -10.80 20.77
CA LEU A 276 37.88 -9.56 20.26
C LEU A 276 38.44 -9.24 18.88
N ILE A 277 37.57 -9.17 17.87
CA ILE A 277 37.92 -8.82 16.49
C ILE A 277 37.40 -7.42 16.18
N ALA A 278 38.31 -6.51 15.85
CA ALA A 278 37.97 -5.18 15.35
C ALA A 278 38.00 -5.17 13.82
N ASP A 279 36.86 -4.85 13.20
CA ASP A 279 36.77 -4.62 11.76
C ASP A 279 37.08 -3.15 11.44
N GLU A 280 38.36 -2.87 11.19
CA GLU A 280 38.89 -1.54 10.85
C GLU A 280 38.93 -1.29 9.34
N VAL A 281 38.26 -2.14 8.53
CA VAL A 281 38.28 -2.02 7.06
C VAL A 281 37.84 -0.64 6.59
N GLN A 282 36.87 -0.02 7.27
CA GLN A 282 36.42 1.35 6.96
C GLN A 282 36.94 2.41 7.94
N THR A 283 37.05 2.10 9.22
CA THR A 283 37.34 3.08 10.28
C THR A 283 38.82 3.39 10.47
N GLY A 284 39.69 2.48 10.02
CA GLY A 284 41.13 2.60 10.19
C GLY A 284 41.79 3.53 9.18
N MET A 285 43.12 3.54 9.22
CA MET A 285 43.97 4.36 8.35
C MET A 285 43.63 5.86 8.40
N GLY A 286 43.31 6.39 9.59
CA GLY A 286 43.08 7.82 9.81
C GLY A 286 41.64 8.31 9.62
N ARG A 287 40.73 7.47 9.11
CA ARG A 287 39.37 7.89 8.69
C ARG A 287 38.57 8.58 9.81
N THR A 288 38.64 8.02 11.02
CA THR A 288 37.89 8.49 12.18
C THR A 288 38.62 9.57 13.00
N GLY A 289 39.78 10.05 12.54
CA GLY A 289 40.56 11.07 13.24
C GLY A 289 41.68 10.52 14.14
N GLU A 290 41.78 9.20 14.27
CA GLU A 290 42.90 8.47 14.86
C GLU A 290 43.40 7.43 13.85
N ILE A 291 44.59 6.84 14.06
CA ILE A 291 45.15 5.86 13.11
C ILE A 291 44.20 4.66 12.96
N PHE A 292 43.75 4.10 14.08
CA PHE A 292 42.69 3.10 14.12
C PHE A 292 41.49 3.61 14.93
N GLY A 293 40.27 3.23 14.54
CA GLY A 293 39.05 3.63 15.24
C GLY A 293 39.03 3.18 16.71
N VAL A 294 39.58 2.01 17.04
CA VAL A 294 39.70 1.54 18.43
C VAL A 294 40.60 2.42 19.31
N ASP A 295 41.48 3.23 18.72
CA ASP A 295 42.41 4.09 19.47
C ASP A 295 41.69 5.20 20.24
N HIS A 296 40.51 5.62 19.78
CA HIS A 296 39.64 6.58 20.50
C HIS A 296 39.35 6.14 21.94
N TRP A 297 39.26 4.82 22.17
CA TRP A 297 38.98 4.23 23.48
C TRP A 297 40.17 3.50 24.09
N LYS A 298 41.35 3.58 23.47
CA LYS A 298 42.60 2.94 23.92
C LYS A 298 42.47 1.43 24.13
N VAL A 299 41.72 0.77 23.25
CA VAL A 299 41.47 -0.68 23.32
C VAL A 299 42.33 -1.42 22.30
N ALA A 300 43.04 -2.46 22.76
CA ALA A 300 43.73 -3.40 21.90
C ALA A 300 42.85 -4.63 21.62
N PRO A 301 42.42 -4.87 20.36
CA PRO A 301 41.75 -6.11 19.97
C PRO A 301 42.75 -7.27 19.88
N ASP A 302 42.22 -8.49 19.79
CA ASP A 302 43.02 -9.70 19.59
C ASP A 302 43.33 -9.92 18.10
N ILE A 303 42.41 -9.55 17.23
CA ILE A 303 42.54 -9.59 15.77
C ILE A 303 42.02 -8.27 15.19
N LEU A 304 42.74 -7.70 14.23
CA LEU A 304 42.39 -6.45 13.58
C LEU A 304 42.31 -6.67 12.05
N CYS A 305 41.18 -6.30 11.44
CA CYS A 305 40.97 -6.41 9.99
C CYS A 305 41.16 -5.05 9.32
N LEU A 306 41.95 -4.99 8.26
CA LEU A 306 42.22 -3.80 7.44
C LEU A 306 41.79 -4.03 6.00
N GLY A 307 41.45 -2.96 5.29
CA GLY A 307 41.08 -2.98 3.87
C GLY A 307 41.00 -1.57 3.31
N LYS A 308 40.23 -1.41 2.22
CA LYS A 308 39.90 -0.12 1.58
C LYS A 308 41.11 0.81 1.45
N ALA A 309 41.25 1.76 2.37
CA ALA A 309 42.31 2.76 2.41
C ALA A 309 43.72 2.14 2.46
N LEU A 310 43.90 0.92 3.00
CA LEU A 310 45.22 0.28 3.11
C LEU A 310 45.98 0.26 1.76
N GLY A 311 45.28 0.07 0.65
CA GLY A 311 45.85 0.07 -0.70
C GLY A 311 46.15 1.46 -1.30
N GLY A 312 46.01 2.53 -0.51
CA GLY A 312 46.24 3.90 -0.92
C GLY A 312 45.23 4.46 -1.92
N GLY A 313 44.12 3.75 -2.17
CA GLY A 313 43.16 4.08 -3.23
C GLY A 313 43.66 3.79 -4.64
N VAL A 314 44.78 3.06 -4.80
CA VAL A 314 45.40 2.76 -6.10
C VAL A 314 45.37 1.27 -6.42
N VAL A 315 45.65 0.40 -5.45
CA VAL A 315 45.69 -1.06 -5.64
C VAL A 315 44.85 -1.74 -4.55
N PRO A 316 43.94 -2.68 -4.87
CA PRO A 316 43.16 -3.39 -3.85
C PRO A 316 44.06 -4.15 -2.87
N MET A 317 43.81 -3.98 -1.57
CA MET A 317 44.54 -4.68 -0.51
C MET A 317 43.74 -4.73 0.79
N SER A 318 43.90 -5.83 1.53
CA SER A 318 43.38 -6.00 2.88
C SER A 318 44.35 -6.83 3.73
N ALA A 319 44.13 -6.86 5.04
CA ALA A 319 44.90 -7.70 5.95
C ALA A 319 44.07 -8.13 7.16
N PHE A 320 44.37 -9.28 7.75
CA PHE A 320 44.02 -9.55 9.14
C PHE A 320 45.30 -9.75 9.94
N LEU A 321 45.36 -9.08 11.09
CA LEU A 321 46.54 -8.98 11.93
C LEU A 321 46.21 -9.50 13.33
N SER A 322 47.14 -10.20 13.97
CA SER A 322 46.92 -10.69 15.33
C SER A 322 48.22 -10.87 16.12
N THR A 323 48.09 -11.24 17.39
CA THR A 323 49.20 -11.40 18.33
C THR A 323 49.96 -12.70 18.07
N PRO A 324 51.25 -12.80 18.46
CA PRO A 324 52.03 -14.03 18.38
C PRO A 324 51.34 -15.24 19.00
N LYS A 325 50.71 -15.05 20.16
CA LYS A 325 50.03 -16.12 20.89
C LYS A 325 48.92 -16.77 20.06
N ILE A 326 48.15 -15.97 19.34
CA ILE A 326 47.02 -16.45 18.54
C ILE A 326 47.51 -17.04 17.22
N TRP A 327 48.54 -16.41 16.62
CA TRP A 327 49.09 -16.82 15.33
C TRP A 327 49.80 -18.17 15.34
N GLU A 328 50.29 -18.61 16.50
CA GLU A 328 51.00 -19.89 16.69
C GLU A 328 50.23 -21.08 16.09
N CYS A 329 48.89 -21.06 16.09
CA CYS A 329 48.07 -22.13 15.50
C CYS A 329 48.22 -22.27 13.97
N MET A 330 48.70 -21.24 13.27
CA MET A 330 48.96 -21.27 11.83
C MET A 330 50.37 -21.75 11.47
N GLU A 331 51.32 -21.74 12.40
CA GLU A 331 52.73 -22.06 12.11
C GLU A 331 52.98 -23.51 11.69
N PRO A 332 52.33 -24.54 12.29
CA PRO A 332 52.53 -25.92 11.86
C PRO A 332 52.06 -26.20 10.43
N ASN A 333 51.09 -25.43 9.94
CA ASN A 333 50.60 -25.51 8.58
C ASN A 333 50.29 -24.10 8.03
N PRO A 334 51.30 -23.38 7.53
CA PRO A 334 51.12 -22.02 7.00
C PRO A 334 50.27 -21.99 5.72
N PHE A 335 49.97 -23.15 5.13
CA PHE A 335 49.11 -23.29 3.96
C PHE A 335 47.63 -23.51 4.30
N MET A 336 47.25 -23.50 5.57
CA MET A 336 45.85 -23.65 5.99
C MET A 336 44.95 -22.48 5.53
N HIS A 337 45.55 -21.32 5.26
CA HIS A 337 44.90 -20.18 4.61
C HIS A 337 45.85 -19.59 3.56
N THR A 338 45.43 -19.56 2.30
CA THR A 338 46.27 -19.12 1.18
C THR A 338 45.53 -18.16 0.25
N THR A 339 46.29 -17.42 -0.55
CA THR A 339 45.79 -16.53 -1.61
C THR A 339 46.79 -16.47 -2.76
N THR A 340 46.28 -16.48 -3.99
CA THR A 340 47.11 -16.45 -5.20
C THR A 340 47.65 -15.05 -5.49
N THR A 341 46.92 -14.00 -5.13
CA THR A 341 47.24 -12.61 -5.52
C THR A 341 47.33 -11.63 -4.34
N GLY A 342 46.91 -12.05 -3.15
CA GLY A 342 46.90 -11.20 -1.96
C GLY A 342 48.31 -10.83 -1.47
N GLY A 343 48.48 -9.57 -1.09
CA GLY A 343 49.79 -9.05 -0.63
C GLY A 343 50.85 -9.05 -1.72
N ASN A 344 50.47 -8.87 -2.99
CA ASN A 344 51.44 -8.74 -4.08
C ASN A 344 52.35 -7.50 -3.92
N PRO A 345 53.57 -7.51 -4.50
CA PRO A 345 54.53 -6.42 -4.36
C PRO A 345 53.95 -5.04 -4.73
N LEU A 346 53.08 -4.98 -5.74
CA LEU A 346 52.45 -3.73 -6.19
C LEU A 346 51.52 -3.15 -5.11
N ALA A 347 50.67 -3.99 -4.53
CA ALA A 347 49.79 -3.63 -3.41
C ALA A 347 50.60 -3.26 -2.16
N CYS A 348 51.67 -4.01 -1.85
CA CYS A 348 52.54 -3.69 -0.72
C CYS A 348 53.29 -2.36 -0.90
N ALA A 349 53.74 -2.02 -2.11
CA ALA A 349 54.33 -0.72 -2.41
C ALA A 349 53.32 0.41 -2.20
N ALA A 350 52.07 0.23 -2.67
CA ALA A 350 50.99 1.18 -2.45
C ALA A 350 50.71 1.38 -0.95
N ALA A 351 50.61 0.29 -0.18
CA ALA A 351 50.33 0.34 1.25
C ALA A 351 51.45 0.95 2.08
N LEU A 352 52.72 0.62 1.78
CA LEU A 352 53.87 1.26 2.41
C LEU A 352 53.86 2.77 2.17
N ALA A 353 53.64 3.19 0.91
CA ALA A 353 53.53 4.61 0.57
C ALA A 353 52.32 5.28 1.22
N ALA A 354 51.18 4.59 1.31
CA ALA A 354 49.98 5.09 1.99
C ALA A 354 50.22 5.31 3.48
N VAL A 355 50.91 4.39 4.16
CA VAL A 355 51.33 4.56 5.56
C VAL A 355 52.29 5.74 5.70
N THR A 356 53.27 5.87 4.81
CA THR A 356 54.18 7.02 4.80
C THR A 356 53.42 8.33 4.69
N VAL A 357 52.48 8.44 3.75
CA VAL A 357 51.63 9.63 3.55
C VAL A 357 50.75 9.89 4.77
N LEU A 358 50.11 8.87 5.33
CA LEU A 358 49.27 8.97 6.53
C LEU A 358 50.01 9.67 7.68
N ILE A 359 51.27 9.28 7.91
CA ILE A 359 52.09 9.77 9.01
C ILE A 359 52.73 11.13 8.68
N GLU A 360 53.39 11.26 7.53
CA GLU A 360 54.11 12.48 7.16
C GLU A 360 53.19 13.69 7.00
N GLU A 361 51.96 13.47 6.52
CA GLU A 361 51.01 14.54 6.24
C GLU A 361 49.96 14.68 7.36
N ASP A 362 50.12 13.95 8.47
CA ASP A 362 49.21 13.95 9.62
C ASP A 362 47.73 13.79 9.21
N LEU A 363 47.43 12.81 8.36
CA LEU A 363 46.08 12.69 7.79
C LEU A 363 45.02 12.34 8.86
N ALA A 364 45.41 11.65 9.94
CA ALA A 364 44.53 11.41 11.08
C ALA A 364 44.18 12.74 11.80
N GLY A 365 45.17 13.58 12.10
CA GLY A 365 44.94 14.90 12.69
C GLY A 365 44.14 15.83 11.77
N GLN A 366 44.37 15.76 10.45
CA GLN A 366 43.55 16.48 9.46
C GLN A 366 42.10 15.99 9.45
N ALA A 367 41.87 14.67 9.48
CA ALA A 367 40.53 14.11 9.54
C ALA A 367 39.78 14.52 10.81
N LYS A 368 40.48 14.55 11.95
CA LYS A 368 39.94 15.03 13.23
C LYS A 368 39.50 16.49 13.16
N SER A 369 40.42 17.39 12.81
CA SER A 369 40.16 18.83 12.76
C SER A 369 39.09 19.22 11.72
N LYS A 370 39.15 18.65 10.51
CA LYS A 370 38.14 18.88 9.47
C LYS A 370 36.81 18.23 9.79
N GLY A 371 36.82 17.03 10.38
CA GLY A 371 35.63 16.34 10.85
C GLY A 371 34.86 17.16 11.88
N GLU A 372 35.56 17.68 12.89
CA GLU A 372 34.98 18.59 13.88
C GLU A 372 34.40 19.86 13.24
N TYR A 373 35.09 20.43 12.24
CA TYR A 373 34.58 21.57 11.50
C TYR A 373 33.28 21.24 10.75
N VAL A 374 33.27 20.18 9.95
CA VAL A 374 32.11 19.75 9.16
C VAL A 374 30.94 19.39 10.07
N LEU A 375 31.15 18.63 11.16
CA LEU A 375 30.11 18.30 12.13
C LEU A 375 29.50 19.56 12.77
N ARG A 376 30.31 20.57 13.11
CA ARG A 376 29.78 21.86 13.62
C ARG A 376 28.92 22.57 12.58
N GLN A 377 29.35 22.62 11.32
CA GLN A 377 28.60 23.26 10.23
C GLN A 377 27.29 22.52 9.91
N LEU A 378 27.34 21.19 9.88
CA LEU A 378 26.16 20.36 9.66
C LEU A 378 25.15 20.46 10.81
N ARG A 379 25.60 20.58 12.07
CA ARG A 379 24.70 20.87 13.21
C ARG A 379 24.03 22.24 13.08
N GLN A 380 24.75 23.25 12.62
CA GLN A 380 24.14 24.55 12.31
C GLN A 380 23.12 24.47 11.16
N LEU A 381 23.34 23.60 10.17
CA LEU A 381 22.35 23.30 9.13
C LEU A 381 21.15 22.53 9.69
N GLN A 382 21.38 21.58 10.59
CA GLN A 382 20.33 20.83 11.29
C GLN A 382 19.42 21.78 12.08
N ASP A 383 20.01 22.72 12.84
CA ASP A 383 19.25 23.72 13.60
C ASP A 383 18.44 24.65 12.69
N ARG A 384 18.96 24.99 11.50
CA ARG A 384 18.27 25.85 10.51
C ARG A 384 17.19 25.11 9.71
N TYR A 385 17.38 23.82 9.45
CA TYR A 385 16.48 22.99 8.65
C TYR A 385 16.04 21.72 9.41
N PRO A 386 15.46 21.84 10.62
CA PRO A 386 15.21 20.69 11.52
C PRO A 386 14.15 19.72 10.97
N GLY A 387 13.31 20.19 10.04
CA GLY A 387 12.37 19.33 9.34
C GLY A 387 13.01 18.50 8.21
N VAL A 388 14.17 18.91 7.68
CA VAL A 388 14.87 18.23 6.57
C VAL A 388 15.98 17.33 7.09
N LEU A 389 16.84 17.83 7.98
CA LEU A 389 17.98 17.11 8.53
C LEU A 389 17.69 16.77 9.99
N SER A 390 17.51 15.47 10.29
CA SER A 390 17.07 14.98 11.60
C SER A 390 18.21 14.75 12.58
N ASP A 391 19.33 14.22 12.11
CA ASP A 391 20.49 13.93 12.95
C ASP A 391 21.80 14.03 12.17
N VAL A 392 22.87 14.39 12.88
CA VAL A 392 24.24 14.50 12.36
C VAL A 392 25.20 13.90 13.37
N ARG A 393 25.94 12.89 12.94
CA ARG A 393 26.83 12.10 13.80
C ARG A 393 28.07 11.61 13.05
N GLY A 394 29.10 11.23 13.78
CA GLY A 394 30.33 10.66 13.21
C GLY A 394 31.58 10.96 14.03
N LEU A 395 32.69 10.38 13.61
CA LEU A 395 34.05 10.66 14.12
C LEU A 395 34.97 10.92 12.92
N GLY A 396 35.85 11.92 13.05
CA GLY A 396 36.70 12.38 11.95
C GLY A 396 35.90 12.69 10.68
N LEU A 397 36.36 12.18 9.53
CA LEU A 397 35.67 12.32 8.25
C LEU A 397 34.88 11.05 7.88
N LEU A 398 34.30 10.38 8.88
CA LEU A 398 33.24 9.39 8.71
C LEU A 398 31.97 9.96 9.34
N ILE A 399 31.18 10.66 8.52
CA ILE A 399 30.03 11.45 8.97
C ILE A 399 28.74 10.95 8.32
N GLY A 400 27.68 10.83 9.12
CA GLY A 400 26.33 10.49 8.69
C GLY A 400 25.37 11.68 8.87
N MET A 401 24.61 11.98 7.82
CA MET A 401 23.48 12.91 7.83
C MET A 401 22.19 12.11 7.71
N GLU A 402 21.34 12.11 8.73
CA GLU A 402 20.07 11.39 8.72
C GLU A 402 18.89 12.32 8.42
N PHE A 403 18.00 11.85 7.54
CA PHE A 403 16.82 12.53 7.07
C PHE A 403 15.55 11.82 7.59
N PRO A 404 14.40 12.51 7.69
CA PRO A 404 13.17 11.90 8.20
C PRO A 404 12.68 10.70 7.39
N THR A 405 12.90 10.72 6.06
CA THR A 405 12.46 9.68 5.14
C THR A 405 13.52 9.42 4.05
N ASP A 406 13.46 8.23 3.44
CA ASP A 406 14.29 7.88 2.27
C ASP A 406 14.08 8.83 1.10
N GLY A 407 12.85 9.29 0.87
CA GLY A 407 12.53 10.23 -0.20
C GLY A 407 13.25 11.58 -0.04
N ILE A 408 13.33 12.11 1.18
CA ILE A 408 14.07 13.34 1.45
C ILE A 408 15.56 13.11 1.25
N GLY A 409 16.13 12.06 1.84
CA GLY A 409 17.55 11.77 1.71
C GLY A 409 17.97 11.52 0.26
N TYR A 410 17.14 10.84 -0.54
CA TYR A 410 17.36 10.67 -1.98
C TYR A 410 17.37 12.02 -2.71
N LYS A 411 16.37 12.89 -2.48
CA LYS A 411 16.32 14.22 -3.08
C LYS A 411 17.56 15.07 -2.72
N VAL A 412 18.03 14.98 -1.48
CA VAL A 412 19.25 15.68 -1.07
C VAL A 412 20.47 15.13 -1.79
N ALA A 413 20.63 13.80 -1.85
CA ALA A 413 21.76 13.19 -2.57
C ALA A 413 21.70 13.43 -4.09
N ALA A 414 20.52 13.48 -4.69
CA ALA A 414 20.31 13.81 -6.11
C ALA A 414 20.59 15.29 -6.38
N GLY A 415 20.11 16.19 -5.51
CA GLY A 415 20.37 17.63 -5.60
C GLY A 415 21.85 17.98 -5.43
N LEU A 416 22.57 17.26 -4.56
CA LEU A 416 24.03 17.40 -4.45
C LEU A 416 24.73 16.90 -5.73
N PHE A 417 24.27 15.77 -6.26
CA PHE A 417 24.82 15.18 -7.48
C PHE A 417 24.64 16.09 -8.71
N SER A 418 23.45 16.66 -8.90
CA SER A 418 23.19 17.62 -9.99
C SER A 418 23.97 18.93 -9.84
N ARG A 419 24.46 19.22 -8.62
CA ARG A 419 25.37 20.32 -8.31
C ARG A 419 26.83 19.89 -8.26
N GLY A 420 27.20 18.77 -8.85
CA GLY A 420 28.60 18.35 -8.95
C GLY A 420 29.23 17.89 -7.63
N VAL A 421 28.44 17.31 -6.72
CA VAL A 421 28.93 16.72 -5.46
C VAL A 421 28.54 15.25 -5.40
N LEU A 422 29.53 14.37 -5.28
CA LEU A 422 29.33 12.93 -5.17
C LEU A 422 29.11 12.52 -3.73
N THR A 423 27.92 11.99 -3.46
CA THR A 423 27.57 11.34 -2.21
C THR A 423 26.60 10.20 -2.46
N ALA A 424 26.44 9.31 -1.48
CA ALA A 424 25.48 8.21 -1.53
C ALA A 424 24.83 7.97 -0.16
N GLY A 425 23.65 7.36 -0.21
CA GLY A 425 23.02 6.81 0.98
C GLY A 425 23.78 5.61 1.54
N THR A 426 23.23 5.01 2.59
CA THR A 426 23.63 3.66 2.97
C THR A 426 23.26 2.69 1.84
N LEU A 427 23.98 1.57 1.71
CA LEU A 427 23.72 0.60 0.63
C LEU A 427 22.28 0.04 0.58
N THR A 428 21.48 0.26 1.63
CA THR A 428 20.14 -0.29 1.79
C THR A 428 19.04 0.75 1.73
N ASN A 429 19.36 2.03 1.96
CA ASN A 429 18.37 3.09 2.02
C ASN A 429 19.02 4.48 1.89
N ALA A 430 18.22 5.48 1.50
CA ALA A 430 18.69 6.86 1.36
C ALA A 430 18.44 7.70 2.62
N LYS A 431 17.83 7.13 3.66
CA LYS A 431 17.52 7.81 4.92
C LYS A 431 18.75 8.41 5.58
N THR A 432 19.91 7.77 5.49
CA THR A 432 21.19 8.38 5.92
C THR A 432 22.12 8.53 4.72
N ILE A 433 22.60 9.74 4.48
CA ILE A 433 23.62 10.07 3.48
C ILE A 433 24.97 10.23 4.18
N ARG A 434 26.05 9.71 3.58
CA ARG A 434 27.38 9.72 4.18
C ARG A 434 28.30 10.76 3.54
N ILE A 435 29.14 11.34 4.37
CA ILE A 435 30.24 12.24 3.99
C ILE A 435 31.54 11.57 4.45
N GLU A 436 32.28 11.05 3.47
CA GLU A 436 33.53 10.31 3.64
C GLU A 436 34.63 10.79 2.65
N PRO A 437 34.93 12.10 2.56
CA PRO A 437 35.89 12.64 1.58
C PRO A 437 37.33 12.15 1.80
N ALA A 438 38.24 12.51 0.90
CA ALA A 438 39.68 12.38 1.16
C ALA A 438 40.07 13.12 2.46
N LEU A 439 40.97 12.55 3.26
CA LEU A 439 41.37 13.13 4.54
C LEU A 439 42.13 14.45 4.37
N ASN A 440 42.86 14.57 3.26
CA ASN A 440 43.55 15.79 2.83
C ASN A 440 42.66 16.77 2.03
N ILE A 441 41.32 16.58 1.99
CA ILE A 441 40.43 17.51 1.27
C ILE A 441 40.69 18.97 1.69
N PRO A 442 40.92 19.90 0.74
CA PRO A 442 41.13 21.31 1.05
C PRO A 442 39.91 21.93 1.76
N PRO A 443 40.10 22.81 2.76
CA PRO A 443 39.00 23.48 3.45
C PRO A 443 38.02 24.19 2.50
N GLY A 444 38.53 24.86 1.45
CA GLY A 444 37.67 25.54 0.48
C GLY A 444 36.72 24.61 -0.30
N LEU A 445 37.10 23.35 -0.53
CA LEU A 445 36.21 22.37 -1.14
C LEU A 445 35.16 21.84 -0.15
N LEU A 446 35.50 21.77 1.15
CA LEU A 446 34.51 21.45 2.19
C LEU A 446 33.47 22.56 2.31
N ASP A 447 33.90 23.82 2.27
CA ASP A 447 32.99 24.97 2.28
C ASP A 447 32.06 24.96 1.07
N GLU A 448 32.60 24.65 -0.12
CA GLU A 448 31.80 24.52 -1.34
C GLU A 448 30.74 23.40 -1.23
N VAL A 449 31.12 22.24 -0.66
CA VAL A 449 30.17 21.14 -0.41
C VAL A 449 29.07 21.56 0.57
N LEU A 450 29.44 22.26 1.66
CA LEU A 450 28.48 22.74 2.66
C LEU A 450 27.53 23.80 2.08
N ASN A 451 28.04 24.71 1.25
CA ASN A 451 27.24 25.71 0.54
C ASN A 451 26.24 25.05 -0.42
N ARG A 452 26.72 24.11 -1.25
CA ARG A 452 25.86 23.36 -2.19
C ARG A 452 24.84 22.51 -1.45
N LEU A 453 25.21 21.90 -0.33
CA LEU A 453 24.28 21.18 0.55
C LEU A 453 23.19 22.12 1.05
N GLU A 454 23.55 23.28 1.59
CA GLU A 454 22.58 24.25 2.07
C GLU A 454 21.61 24.68 0.96
N ASP A 455 22.13 24.96 -0.24
CA ASP A 455 21.29 25.31 -1.39
C ASP A 455 20.33 24.18 -1.79
N VAL A 456 20.74 22.92 -1.63
CA VAL A 456 19.84 21.79 -1.81
C VAL A 456 18.79 21.75 -0.70
N LEU A 457 19.17 21.90 0.57
CA LEU A 457 18.24 21.90 1.70
C LEU A 457 17.16 22.98 1.54
N LYS A 458 17.49 24.17 1.02
CA LYS A 458 16.52 25.24 0.70
C LYS A 458 15.48 24.82 -0.34
N THR A 459 15.82 23.91 -1.25
CA THR A 459 14.92 23.41 -2.30
C THR A 459 14.08 22.22 -1.86
N ILE A 460 14.39 21.62 -0.70
CA ILE A 460 13.61 20.49 -0.19
C ILE A 460 12.30 21.02 0.40
N GLU A 461 11.24 20.91 -0.40
CA GLU A 461 9.89 20.96 0.12
C GLU A 461 9.67 19.73 1.00
N LEU A 462 9.55 19.98 2.31
CA LEU A 462 9.21 18.95 3.24
C LEU A 462 7.86 18.35 2.84
N PRO A 463 7.75 17.01 2.71
CA PRO A 463 6.45 16.41 2.79
C PRO A 463 5.91 16.81 4.16
N ARG A 464 5.00 17.79 4.17
CA ARG A 464 4.17 18.00 5.34
C ARG A 464 3.63 16.60 5.64
N ARG A 465 3.89 16.06 6.85
CA ARG A 465 2.90 15.16 7.46
C ARG A 465 1.58 15.82 7.12
N PRO A 466 0.63 15.15 6.44
CA PRO A 466 -0.62 15.81 6.12
C PRO A 466 -1.04 16.44 7.44
N GLU A 467 -1.11 17.77 7.47
CA GLU A 467 -1.57 18.47 8.68
C GLU A 467 -2.78 17.69 9.14
N PRO A 468 -2.79 17.23 10.40
CA PRO A 468 -3.86 16.36 10.88
C PRO A 468 -5.16 16.93 10.38
N MET A 469 -5.78 16.19 9.48
CA MET A 469 -6.96 16.68 8.81
C MET A 469 -8.09 16.24 9.69
N ASN A 470 -8.66 17.20 10.41
CA ASN A 470 -9.84 16.90 11.20
C ASN A 470 -10.88 16.19 10.33
N LEU A 471 -11.47 15.11 10.86
CA LEU A 471 -12.40 14.21 10.18
C LEU A 471 -11.83 13.32 9.08
N TYR A 472 -10.62 13.52 8.58
CA TYR A 472 -10.07 12.71 7.46
C TYR A 472 -8.74 12.06 7.84
N ALA A 473 -8.56 10.81 7.46
CA ALA A 473 -7.28 10.14 7.66
C ALA A 473 -6.18 10.72 6.73
N GLY A 474 -6.59 11.31 5.60
CA GLY A 474 -5.74 12.05 4.68
C GLY A 474 -5.13 11.20 3.57
N GLN A 475 -5.47 9.91 3.49
CA GLN A 475 -4.87 8.94 2.56
C GLN A 475 -5.92 8.05 1.90
N VAL A 476 -5.66 7.63 0.67
CA VAL A 476 -6.44 6.65 -0.09
C VAL A 476 -5.49 5.56 -0.57
N LEU A 477 -5.87 4.29 -0.40
CA LEU A 477 -5.12 3.15 -0.92
C LEU A 477 -5.45 2.96 -2.40
N PHE A 478 -4.44 2.89 -3.26
CA PHE A 478 -4.57 2.50 -4.66
C PHE A 478 -3.96 1.11 -4.83
N VAL A 479 -4.80 0.14 -5.15
CA VAL A 479 -4.46 -1.28 -5.24
C VAL A 479 -4.65 -1.74 -6.67
N ASP A 480 -3.55 -2.13 -7.32
CA ASP A 480 -3.58 -2.73 -8.64
C ASP A 480 -3.35 -4.24 -8.49
N LEU A 481 -4.39 -5.02 -8.74
CA LEU A 481 -4.40 -6.47 -8.52
C LEU A 481 -3.54 -7.23 -9.53
N THR A 482 -3.33 -6.67 -10.72
CA THR A 482 -2.55 -7.30 -11.80
C THR A 482 -1.06 -7.19 -11.52
N SER A 483 -0.58 -6.00 -11.17
CA SER A 483 0.81 -5.76 -10.78
C SER A 483 1.11 -6.11 -9.32
N ARG A 484 0.07 -6.42 -8.54
CA ARG A 484 0.10 -6.62 -7.09
C ARG A 484 0.69 -5.44 -6.31
N GLN A 485 0.59 -4.24 -6.86
CA GLN A 485 1.10 -3.04 -6.20
C GLN A 485 0.05 -2.39 -5.30
N VAL A 486 0.50 -1.95 -4.13
CA VAL A 486 -0.29 -1.12 -3.22
C VAL A 486 0.42 0.21 -3.05
N GLN A 487 -0.28 1.31 -3.33
CA GLN A 487 0.23 2.66 -3.21
C GLN A 487 -0.64 3.48 -2.26
N LYS A 488 -0.02 4.14 -1.28
CA LYS A 488 -0.69 5.12 -0.42
C LYS A 488 -0.61 6.47 -1.10
N ARG A 489 -1.76 7.09 -1.41
CA ARG A 489 -1.80 8.43 -2.02
C ARG A 489 -2.55 9.40 -1.12
N PRO A 490 -2.10 10.67 -1.00
CA PRO A 490 -2.87 11.68 -0.31
C PRO A 490 -4.28 11.83 -0.91
N ILE A 491 -5.27 12.00 -0.04
CA ILE A 491 -6.62 12.36 -0.46
C ILE A 491 -6.61 13.72 -1.16
N ASN A 492 -7.43 13.90 -2.20
CA ASN A 492 -7.51 15.17 -2.90
C ASN A 492 -8.24 16.23 -2.06
N ARG A 493 -7.46 17.06 -1.35
CA ARG A 493 -7.97 18.12 -0.46
C ARG A 493 -8.89 19.12 -1.17
N GLY A 494 -8.62 19.41 -2.45
CA GLY A 494 -9.42 20.35 -3.23
C GLY A 494 -10.84 19.86 -3.47
N TRP A 495 -11.07 18.54 -3.42
CA TRP A 495 -12.39 17.95 -3.65
C TRP A 495 -13.26 17.87 -2.39
N LEU A 496 -12.68 17.97 -1.19
CA LEU A 496 -13.42 17.74 0.05
C LEU A 496 -14.52 18.78 0.30
N LYS A 497 -14.34 20.01 -0.18
CA LYS A 497 -15.40 21.03 -0.10
C LYS A 497 -16.59 20.67 -0.98
N ASP A 498 -16.33 20.21 -2.19
CA ASP A 498 -17.35 20.07 -3.23
C ASP A 498 -18.02 18.70 -3.27
N TYR A 499 -17.32 17.68 -2.76
CA TYR A 499 -17.73 16.27 -2.81
C TYR A 499 -17.73 15.58 -1.43
N ILE A 500 -17.27 16.27 -0.39
CA ILE A 500 -17.37 15.88 1.03
C ILE A 500 -16.58 14.61 1.39
N GLY A 501 -17.04 13.45 0.96
CA GLY A 501 -16.53 12.12 1.29
C GLY A 501 -17.45 11.07 0.68
N GLY A 502 -17.39 9.84 1.17
CA GLY A 502 -18.37 8.79 0.86
C GLY A 502 -18.73 8.73 -0.63
N TRP A 503 -20.04 8.73 -0.92
CA TRP A 503 -20.55 8.63 -2.29
C TRP A 503 -20.02 9.72 -3.23
N GLY A 504 -20.10 10.99 -2.83
CA GLY A 504 -19.70 12.12 -3.68
C GLY A 504 -18.23 12.06 -4.07
N LEU A 505 -17.35 11.80 -3.10
CA LEU A 505 -15.92 11.70 -3.35
C LEU A 505 -15.58 10.42 -4.14
N ALA A 506 -16.22 9.29 -3.82
CA ALA A 506 -16.07 8.05 -4.57
C ALA A 506 -16.48 8.22 -6.04
N ALA A 507 -17.61 8.87 -6.30
CA ALA A 507 -18.08 9.19 -7.65
C ALA A 507 -17.11 10.10 -8.39
N ARG A 508 -16.50 11.09 -7.72
CA ARG A 508 -15.51 11.99 -8.33
C ARG A 508 -14.24 11.26 -8.73
N TYR A 509 -13.69 10.41 -7.86
CA TYR A 509 -12.54 9.54 -8.18
C TYR A 509 -12.89 8.60 -9.33
N PHE A 510 -14.03 7.92 -9.25
CA PHE A 510 -14.48 6.98 -10.27
C PHE A 510 -14.62 7.66 -11.64
N TYR A 511 -15.19 8.86 -11.68
CA TYR A 511 -15.33 9.67 -12.90
C TYR A 511 -13.98 9.96 -13.59
N ASP A 512 -12.92 10.21 -12.82
CA ASP A 512 -11.59 10.46 -13.37
C ASP A 512 -10.85 9.20 -13.78
N LEU A 513 -11.19 8.06 -13.19
CA LEU A 513 -10.46 6.81 -13.36
C LEU A 513 -11.02 5.92 -14.46
N VAL A 514 -12.32 5.95 -14.70
CA VAL A 514 -13.01 4.96 -15.54
C VAL A 514 -13.72 5.66 -16.70
N ASP A 515 -13.37 5.26 -17.92
CA ASP A 515 -14.11 5.66 -19.11
C ASP A 515 -15.55 5.11 -19.02
N PRO A 516 -16.60 5.96 -19.17
CA PRO A 516 -17.98 5.51 -19.15
C PRO A 516 -18.33 4.39 -20.15
N VAL A 517 -17.55 4.19 -21.23
CA VAL A 517 -17.79 3.07 -22.17
C VAL A 517 -17.12 1.75 -21.76
N THR A 518 -16.32 1.74 -20.70
CA THR A 518 -15.64 0.53 -20.17
C THR A 518 -16.62 -0.60 -19.89
N ASP A 519 -16.26 -1.83 -20.23
CA ASP A 519 -17.05 -3.01 -19.86
C ASP A 519 -17.02 -3.22 -18.33
N PRO A 520 -18.16 -3.44 -17.65
CA PRO A 520 -18.19 -3.55 -16.18
C PRO A 520 -17.32 -4.66 -15.60
N LEU A 521 -17.04 -5.73 -16.36
CA LEU A 521 -16.24 -6.87 -15.89
C LEU A 521 -14.77 -6.78 -16.32
N SER A 522 -14.37 -5.68 -16.95
CA SER A 522 -13.00 -5.50 -17.40
C SER A 522 -12.05 -5.13 -16.26
N LEU A 523 -10.75 -5.29 -16.50
CA LEU A 523 -9.69 -4.95 -15.55
C LEU A 523 -9.58 -3.44 -15.32
N GLU A 524 -10.02 -2.62 -16.28
CA GLU A 524 -10.06 -1.15 -16.20
C GLU A 524 -11.20 -0.61 -15.34
N ASN A 525 -12.28 -1.37 -15.13
CA ASN A 525 -13.34 -0.93 -14.23
C ASN A 525 -12.80 -0.87 -12.78
N ALA A 526 -12.90 0.29 -12.15
CA ALA A 526 -12.38 0.53 -10.81
C ALA A 526 -13.46 0.30 -9.74
N LEU A 527 -13.06 -0.24 -8.59
CA LEU A 527 -13.88 -0.27 -7.38
C LEU A 527 -13.41 0.84 -6.45
N VAL A 528 -14.24 1.85 -6.22
CA VAL A 528 -13.89 2.99 -5.35
C VAL A 528 -14.69 2.90 -4.07
N ILE A 529 -14.05 2.42 -3.02
CA ILE A 529 -14.60 2.29 -1.67
C ILE A 529 -14.21 3.55 -0.90
N MET A 530 -15.18 4.22 -0.27
CA MET A 530 -14.92 5.47 0.44
C MET A 530 -15.78 5.56 1.71
N THR A 531 -15.20 6.19 2.73
CA THR A 531 -15.86 6.47 4.01
C THR A 531 -16.35 7.90 4.08
N GLY A 532 -17.33 8.16 4.94
CA GLY A 532 -17.75 9.52 5.28
C GLY A 532 -16.72 10.23 6.19
N PRO A 533 -16.70 11.57 6.21
CA PRO A 533 -15.84 12.35 7.11
C PRO A 533 -16.07 12.03 8.59
N LEU A 534 -17.32 11.78 9.00
CA LEU A 534 -17.64 11.50 10.41
C LEU A 534 -17.43 10.02 10.79
N CYS A 535 -17.00 9.17 9.84
CA CYS A 535 -16.75 7.77 10.08
C CYS A 535 -15.54 7.59 11.01
N GLY A 536 -15.62 6.64 11.95
CA GLY A 536 -14.63 6.47 13.02
C GLY A 536 -14.69 7.51 14.14
N THR A 537 -15.70 8.39 14.15
CA THR A 537 -15.94 9.34 15.26
C THR A 537 -17.12 8.89 16.14
N LEU A 538 -17.49 9.75 17.10
CA LEU A 538 -18.64 9.57 17.98
C LEU A 538 -19.95 10.08 17.37
N ALA A 539 -19.91 10.66 16.16
CA ALA A 539 -21.11 11.11 15.46
C ALA A 539 -22.05 9.92 15.20
N PRO A 540 -23.34 10.05 15.56
CA PRO A 540 -24.22 8.90 15.54
C PRO A 540 -24.57 8.53 14.10
N THR A 541 -24.67 7.23 13.83
CA THR A 541 -25.06 6.68 12.51
C THR A 541 -24.11 6.97 11.33
N GLY A 542 -22.94 7.57 11.59
CA GLY A 542 -21.96 7.98 10.57
C GLY A 542 -20.89 6.93 10.23
N SER A 543 -21.13 5.65 10.50
CA SER A 543 -20.15 4.55 10.36
C SER A 543 -20.25 3.78 9.03
N ARG A 544 -21.16 4.15 8.13
CA ARG A 544 -21.33 3.45 6.86
C ARG A 544 -20.15 3.66 5.91
N THR A 545 -20.03 2.77 4.94
CA THR A 545 -19.05 2.84 3.84
C THR A 545 -19.77 2.58 2.53
N CYS A 546 -19.37 3.25 1.46
CA CYS A 546 -19.91 3.03 0.13
C CYS A 546 -18.86 2.48 -0.84
N LEU A 547 -19.31 1.78 -1.87
CA LEU A 547 -18.54 1.38 -3.04
C LEU A 547 -19.20 1.99 -4.28
N VAL A 548 -18.42 2.67 -5.11
CA VAL A 548 -18.83 3.17 -6.43
C VAL A 548 -18.07 2.43 -7.52
N SER A 549 -18.81 1.94 -8.52
CA SER A 549 -18.26 1.32 -9.73
C SER A 549 -19.26 1.37 -10.89
N LYS A 550 -18.89 0.85 -12.06
CA LYS A 550 -19.86 0.55 -13.13
C LYS A 550 -20.49 -0.80 -12.84
N SER A 551 -21.82 -0.84 -12.79
CA SER A 551 -22.57 -2.05 -12.43
C SER A 551 -22.59 -3.06 -13.58
N PRO A 552 -22.28 -4.35 -13.33
CA PRO A 552 -22.47 -5.42 -14.32
C PRO A 552 -23.94 -5.79 -14.52
N HIS A 553 -24.80 -5.45 -13.56
CA HIS A 553 -26.24 -5.69 -13.66
C HIS A 553 -26.93 -4.69 -14.58
N THR A 554 -26.69 -3.40 -14.34
CA THR A 554 -27.42 -2.31 -15.00
C THR A 554 -26.61 -1.60 -16.08
N GLY A 555 -25.28 -1.62 -16.01
CA GLY A 555 -24.38 -0.84 -16.85
C GLY A 555 -24.21 0.62 -16.45
N THR A 556 -24.97 1.13 -15.46
CA THR A 556 -24.84 2.50 -14.97
C THR A 556 -23.65 2.65 -14.02
N ILE A 557 -23.29 3.89 -13.68
CA ILE A 557 -22.59 4.12 -12.41
C ILE A 557 -23.50 3.67 -11.27
N PHE A 558 -22.93 2.99 -10.29
CA PHE A 558 -23.68 2.39 -9.20
C PHE A 558 -22.93 2.60 -7.90
N GLU A 559 -23.65 3.12 -6.91
CA GLU A 559 -23.19 3.15 -5.53
C GLU A 559 -23.91 2.08 -4.74
N SER A 560 -23.20 1.37 -3.88
CA SER A 560 -23.77 0.44 -2.90
C SER A 560 -23.16 0.75 -1.53
N ASN A 561 -23.95 0.59 -0.48
CA ASN A 561 -23.59 1.03 0.87
C ASN A 561 -23.76 -0.09 1.88
N VAL A 562 -22.89 -0.14 2.88
CA VAL A 562 -23.00 -1.06 4.01
C VAL A 562 -22.74 -0.35 5.34
N GLY A 563 -23.43 -0.81 6.39
CA GLY A 563 -23.21 -0.43 7.78
C GLY A 563 -22.10 -1.23 8.44
N GLY A 564 -22.24 -1.44 9.76
CA GLY A 564 -21.28 -2.20 10.55
C GLY A 564 -20.10 -1.37 11.05
N ALA A 565 -18.92 -1.98 11.06
CA ALA A 565 -17.68 -1.42 11.61
C ALA A 565 -16.50 -1.40 10.62
N PHE A 566 -16.66 -1.86 9.38
CA PHE A 566 -15.58 -1.82 8.38
C PHE A 566 -15.06 -0.41 8.10
N GLY A 567 -15.97 0.56 7.91
CA GLY A 567 -15.61 1.96 7.66
C GLY A 567 -14.76 2.57 8.79
N PRO A 568 -15.20 2.47 10.06
CA PRO A 568 -14.40 2.88 11.20
C PRO A 568 -13.02 2.21 11.24
N GLU A 569 -12.93 0.90 11.06
CA GLU A 569 -11.64 0.19 11.05
C GLU A 569 -10.71 0.71 9.93
N LEU A 570 -11.24 1.01 8.75
CA LEU A 570 -10.46 1.60 7.66
C LEU A 570 -9.90 2.98 8.03
N LYS A 571 -10.72 3.80 8.72
CA LYS A 571 -10.30 5.11 9.24
C LYS A 571 -9.26 4.98 10.34
N PHE A 572 -9.43 4.02 11.26
CA PHE A 572 -8.48 3.73 12.32
C PHE A 572 -7.14 3.22 11.76
N ALA A 573 -7.17 2.49 10.64
CA ALA A 573 -5.98 2.06 9.92
C ALA A 573 -5.26 3.20 9.16
N GLY A 574 -5.88 4.39 9.09
CA GLY A 574 -5.27 5.58 8.50
C GLY A 574 -5.69 5.89 7.07
N TYR A 575 -6.82 5.36 6.59
CA TYR A 575 -7.29 5.57 5.21
C TYR A 575 -8.74 6.06 5.15
N ASP A 576 -9.03 6.96 4.21
CA ASP A 576 -10.39 7.43 3.92
C ASP A 576 -11.10 6.57 2.86
N GLY A 577 -10.33 5.81 2.07
CA GLY A 577 -10.87 4.97 1.01
C GLY A 577 -9.84 4.05 0.35
N ILE A 578 -10.34 3.20 -0.55
CA ILE A 578 -9.61 2.21 -1.32
C ILE A 578 -10.07 2.30 -2.78
N VAL A 579 -9.13 2.37 -3.70
CA VAL A 579 -9.34 2.29 -5.15
C VAL A 579 -8.70 1.00 -5.63
N ILE A 580 -9.48 0.12 -6.25
CA ILE A 580 -9.03 -1.18 -6.74
C ILE A 580 -9.18 -1.26 -8.26
N THR A 581 -8.09 -1.58 -8.95
CA THR A 581 -8.04 -1.80 -10.40
C THR A 581 -7.34 -3.13 -10.72
N GLY A 582 -7.37 -3.54 -11.99
CA GLY A 582 -6.76 -4.79 -12.42
C GLY A 582 -7.59 -6.01 -12.05
N GLN A 583 -6.97 -7.18 -12.21
CA GLN A 583 -7.46 -8.51 -11.86
C GLN A 583 -6.26 -9.36 -11.40
N ALA A 584 -6.44 -10.14 -10.35
CA ALA A 584 -5.39 -11.04 -9.86
C ALA A 584 -5.33 -12.36 -10.67
N ASP A 585 -4.15 -12.97 -10.76
CA ASP A 585 -3.95 -14.24 -11.47
C ASP A 585 -4.62 -15.43 -10.74
N SER A 586 -4.72 -15.36 -9.41
CA SER A 586 -5.38 -16.33 -8.53
C SER A 586 -6.25 -15.61 -7.49
N PRO A 587 -7.19 -16.32 -6.81
CA PRO A 587 -7.93 -15.75 -5.69
C PRO A 587 -7.04 -15.11 -4.62
N VAL A 588 -7.33 -13.85 -4.28
CA VAL A 588 -6.61 -13.10 -3.25
C VAL A 588 -7.58 -12.41 -2.28
N TYR A 589 -7.07 -12.01 -1.12
CA TYR A 589 -7.72 -11.01 -0.28
C TYR A 589 -6.75 -9.85 0.02
N LEU A 590 -7.30 -8.66 0.20
CA LEU A 590 -6.54 -7.48 0.61
C LEU A 590 -6.47 -7.44 2.14
N HIS A 591 -5.27 -7.56 2.69
CA HIS A 591 -5.00 -7.46 4.12
C HIS A 591 -4.59 -6.02 4.46
N ILE A 592 -5.32 -5.38 5.37
CA ILE A 592 -5.01 -4.07 5.94
C ILE A 592 -4.89 -4.21 7.46
N GLU A 593 -3.69 -3.99 7.99
CA GLU A 593 -3.43 -3.85 9.43
C GLU A 593 -2.59 -2.58 9.65
N ASP A 594 -3.27 -1.48 9.98
CA ASP A 594 -2.66 -0.14 10.04
C ASP A 594 -1.82 0.19 8.78
N ASP A 595 -0.52 0.39 8.95
CA ASP A 595 0.40 0.70 7.86
C ASP A 595 0.78 -0.50 7.01
N LYS A 596 0.51 -1.73 7.45
CA LYS A 596 0.79 -2.95 6.69
C LYS A 596 -0.37 -3.24 5.76
N VAL A 597 -0.12 -3.14 4.47
CA VAL A 597 -1.11 -3.46 3.44
C VAL A 597 -0.50 -4.41 2.43
N SER A 598 -1.12 -5.57 2.22
CA SER A 598 -0.63 -6.61 1.30
C SER A 598 -1.78 -7.37 0.63
N LEU A 599 -1.49 -7.97 -0.52
CA LEU A 599 -2.38 -8.90 -1.22
C LEU A 599 -1.94 -10.33 -0.90
N GLU A 600 -2.82 -11.07 -0.24
CA GLU A 600 -2.57 -12.41 0.30
C GLU A 600 -3.39 -13.46 -0.46
N ASP A 601 -2.93 -14.71 -0.47
CA ASP A 601 -3.66 -15.81 -1.12
C ASP A 601 -4.99 -16.12 -0.41
N ALA A 602 -6.04 -16.31 -1.21
CA ALA A 602 -7.37 -16.72 -0.75
C ALA A 602 -7.85 -18.00 -1.46
N SER A 603 -6.96 -18.73 -2.15
CA SER A 603 -7.34 -19.89 -2.95
C SER A 603 -7.99 -21.00 -2.13
N SER A 604 -7.63 -21.15 -0.85
CA SER A 604 -8.19 -22.17 0.04
C SER A 604 -9.64 -21.92 0.47
N ILE A 605 -10.15 -20.69 0.31
CA ILE A 605 -11.51 -20.30 0.69
C ILE A 605 -12.37 -19.87 -0.50
N TRP A 606 -11.84 -19.97 -1.72
CA TRP A 606 -12.66 -19.81 -2.92
C TRP A 606 -13.69 -20.95 -2.97
N GLY A 607 -14.95 -20.61 -3.23
CA GLY A 607 -16.10 -21.51 -3.16
C GLY A 607 -16.80 -21.53 -1.81
N GLN A 608 -16.25 -20.88 -0.77
CA GLN A 608 -16.89 -20.83 0.55
C GLN A 608 -17.87 -19.65 0.65
N GLY A 609 -18.92 -19.81 1.46
CA GLY A 609 -19.85 -18.74 1.82
C GLY A 609 -19.18 -17.58 2.56
N ILE A 610 -19.91 -16.47 2.67
CA ILE A 610 -19.48 -15.26 3.39
C ILE A 610 -19.20 -15.60 4.86
N PHE A 611 -20.07 -16.37 5.52
CA PHE A 611 -19.91 -16.66 6.96
C PHE A 611 -18.61 -17.42 7.24
N GLU A 612 -18.31 -18.45 6.44
CA GLU A 612 -17.07 -19.21 6.59
C GLU A 612 -15.83 -18.38 6.22
N THR A 613 -15.95 -17.50 5.21
CA THR A 613 -14.89 -16.58 4.82
C THR A 613 -14.51 -15.63 5.97
N GLU A 614 -15.50 -15.04 6.66
CA GLU A 614 -15.24 -14.13 7.78
C GLU A 614 -14.69 -14.85 9.01
N ASN A 615 -15.15 -16.07 9.28
CA ASN A 615 -14.60 -16.93 10.32
C ASN A 615 -13.13 -17.24 10.05
N TRP A 616 -12.79 -17.62 8.81
CA TRP A 616 -11.42 -17.89 8.39
C TRP A 616 -10.52 -16.67 8.53
N LEU A 617 -11.00 -15.48 8.15
CA LEU A 617 -10.27 -14.22 8.33
C LEU A 617 -10.03 -13.90 9.81
N SER A 618 -11.04 -14.12 10.64
CA SER A 618 -10.96 -13.90 12.10
C SER A 618 -9.94 -14.83 12.76
N GLN A 619 -9.84 -16.08 12.32
CA GLN A 619 -8.83 -17.03 12.82
C GLN A 619 -7.39 -16.62 12.46
N ARG A 620 -7.21 -15.92 11.33
CA ARG A 620 -5.89 -15.47 10.85
C ARG A 620 -5.45 -14.13 11.43
N MET A 621 -6.35 -13.15 11.50
CA MET A 621 -6.05 -11.78 11.93
C MET A 621 -6.39 -11.51 13.40
N GLY A 622 -7.03 -12.48 14.06
CA GLY A 622 -7.51 -12.38 15.43
C GLY A 622 -8.84 -11.63 15.53
N HIS A 623 -9.35 -11.57 16.77
CA HIS A 623 -10.58 -10.87 17.08
C HIS A 623 -10.48 -9.37 16.77
N GLY A 624 -11.53 -8.82 16.16
CA GLY A 624 -11.65 -7.39 15.84
C GLY A 624 -11.51 -7.04 14.35
N VAL A 625 -11.03 -7.97 13.52
CA VAL A 625 -11.01 -7.77 12.06
C VAL A 625 -12.42 -7.53 11.51
N LYS A 626 -12.53 -6.62 10.54
CA LYS A 626 -13.75 -6.38 9.77
C LYS A 626 -13.48 -6.65 8.31
N SER A 627 -14.46 -7.22 7.63
CA SER A 627 -14.32 -7.66 6.25
C SER A 627 -15.43 -7.15 5.36
N LEU A 628 -15.07 -7.00 4.10
CA LEU A 628 -15.95 -7.01 2.94
C LEU A 628 -15.64 -8.28 2.15
N SER A 629 -16.57 -9.23 2.04
CA SER A 629 -16.34 -10.53 1.41
C SER A 629 -17.46 -10.90 0.44
N ILE A 630 -17.15 -11.80 -0.50
CA ILE A 630 -18.13 -12.37 -1.43
C ILE A 630 -18.35 -13.86 -1.17
N GLY A 631 -19.55 -14.34 -1.47
CA GLY A 631 -19.88 -15.77 -1.52
C GLY A 631 -19.79 -16.32 -2.96
N PRO A 632 -20.20 -17.57 -3.17
CA PRO A 632 -20.18 -18.24 -4.47
C PRO A 632 -20.87 -17.47 -5.60
N ALA A 633 -21.96 -16.74 -5.32
CA ALA A 633 -22.64 -15.95 -6.36
C ALA A 633 -21.73 -14.87 -6.97
N GLY A 634 -20.90 -14.23 -6.12
CA GLY A 634 -19.91 -13.26 -6.59
C GLY A 634 -18.81 -13.92 -7.40
N GLU A 635 -18.31 -15.07 -6.95
CA GLU A 635 -17.26 -15.83 -7.62
C GLU A 635 -17.69 -16.35 -9.00
N ASN A 636 -18.96 -16.76 -9.11
CA ASN A 636 -19.59 -17.24 -10.35
C ASN A 636 -20.14 -16.11 -11.23
N LEU A 637 -19.90 -14.86 -10.84
CA LEU A 637 -20.28 -13.67 -11.61
C LEU A 637 -21.79 -13.53 -11.85
N VAL A 638 -22.62 -13.93 -10.89
CA VAL A 638 -24.06 -13.62 -10.93
C VAL A 638 -24.20 -12.08 -10.94
N PRO A 639 -24.86 -11.47 -11.95
CA PRO A 639 -24.91 -10.01 -12.14
C PRO A 639 -25.40 -9.19 -10.94
N TYR A 640 -26.24 -9.77 -10.08
CA TYR A 640 -26.77 -9.13 -8.88
C TYR A 640 -26.22 -9.75 -7.58
N ALA A 641 -25.01 -10.33 -7.64
CA ALA A 641 -24.27 -10.72 -6.44
C ALA A 641 -23.84 -9.51 -5.60
N CYS A 642 -23.83 -9.67 -4.29
CA CYS A 642 -23.53 -8.63 -3.32
C CYS A 642 -22.24 -8.91 -2.53
N ILE A 643 -21.81 -7.93 -1.74
CA ILE A 643 -20.68 -8.06 -0.82
C ILE A 643 -21.23 -8.05 0.60
N GLY A 644 -20.85 -9.05 1.40
CA GLY A 644 -21.20 -9.17 2.81
C GLY A 644 -20.17 -8.55 3.74
N SER A 645 -20.64 -8.21 4.93
CA SER A 645 -19.86 -7.71 6.05
C SER A 645 -20.52 -8.10 7.37
N GLU A 646 -19.71 -8.62 8.30
CA GLU A 646 -20.12 -8.99 9.65
C GLU A 646 -21.35 -9.92 9.66
N ALA A 647 -21.27 -10.96 8.84
CA ALA A 647 -22.29 -11.90 8.41
C ALA A 647 -23.43 -11.27 7.61
N TYR A 648 -24.25 -10.43 8.22
CA TYR A 648 -25.59 -10.11 7.71
C TYR A 648 -25.73 -8.70 7.10
N ARG A 649 -24.65 -7.90 7.03
CA ARG A 649 -24.72 -6.55 6.45
C ARG A 649 -24.24 -6.60 5.00
N GLN A 650 -25.07 -6.12 4.07
CA GLN A 650 -24.81 -6.26 2.64
C GLN A 650 -24.60 -4.92 1.93
N MET A 651 -23.60 -4.84 1.06
CA MET A 651 -23.63 -3.94 -0.10
C MET A 651 -24.53 -4.57 -1.16
N GLY A 652 -25.84 -4.52 -0.93
CA GLY A 652 -26.79 -5.46 -1.51
C GLY A 652 -26.95 -5.39 -3.02
N ARG A 653 -27.01 -4.20 -3.63
CA ARG A 653 -27.52 -4.05 -5.00
C ARG A 653 -26.44 -3.71 -6.01
N GLY A 654 -26.73 -4.02 -7.28
CA GLY A 654 -25.96 -3.54 -8.43
C GLY A 654 -24.78 -4.41 -8.86
N GLY A 655 -24.60 -5.59 -8.26
CA GLY A 655 -23.57 -6.54 -8.70
C GLY A 655 -22.18 -6.27 -8.13
N THR A 656 -22.08 -5.70 -6.93
CA THR A 656 -20.78 -5.42 -6.33
C THR A 656 -20.00 -6.70 -6.00
N GLY A 657 -20.68 -7.79 -5.68
CA GLY A 657 -20.06 -9.09 -5.46
C GLY A 657 -19.47 -9.68 -6.74
N THR A 658 -20.19 -9.53 -7.85
CA THR A 658 -19.73 -9.88 -9.21
C THR A 658 -18.42 -9.16 -9.55
N LEU A 659 -18.30 -7.90 -9.15
CA LEU A 659 -17.11 -7.09 -9.41
C LEU A 659 -15.90 -7.60 -8.63
N PHE A 660 -16.07 -7.97 -7.36
CA PHE A 660 -15.03 -8.64 -6.57
C PHE A 660 -14.61 -9.97 -7.23
N GLY A 661 -15.58 -10.80 -7.63
CA GLY A 661 -15.33 -12.08 -8.30
C GLY A 661 -14.59 -11.92 -9.63
N SER A 662 -14.99 -10.96 -10.46
CA SER A 662 -14.35 -10.65 -11.74
C SER A 662 -12.88 -10.28 -11.58
N LYS A 663 -12.50 -9.75 -10.41
CA LYS A 663 -11.13 -9.36 -10.10
C LYS A 663 -10.35 -10.44 -9.34
N LYS A 664 -10.97 -11.60 -9.08
CA LYS A 664 -10.50 -12.66 -8.18
C LYS A 664 -10.18 -12.17 -6.77
N LEU A 665 -10.90 -11.16 -6.31
CA LEU A 665 -10.79 -10.61 -4.96
C LEU A 665 -11.87 -11.24 -4.07
N LYS A 666 -11.47 -12.16 -3.19
CA LYS A 666 -12.39 -12.86 -2.28
C LYS A 666 -12.86 -11.96 -1.14
N ALA A 667 -11.96 -11.15 -0.60
CA ALA A 667 -12.27 -10.26 0.51
C ALA A 667 -11.32 -9.06 0.63
N ILE A 668 -11.74 -8.05 1.38
CA ILE A 668 -10.88 -7.03 1.98
C ILE A 668 -11.03 -7.18 3.49
N ALA A 669 -9.94 -7.43 4.19
CA ALA A 669 -9.89 -7.59 5.64
C ALA A 669 -9.11 -6.42 6.25
N CYS A 670 -9.73 -5.72 7.20
CA CYS A 670 -9.21 -4.51 7.78
C CYS A 670 -9.21 -4.56 9.31
N ARG A 671 -8.11 -4.10 9.90
CA ARG A 671 -7.95 -3.84 11.31
C ARG A 671 -7.14 -2.57 11.50
N GLY A 672 -7.68 -1.62 12.25
CA GLY A 672 -7.05 -0.36 12.57
C GLY A 672 -6.93 -0.16 14.08
N SER A 673 -5.82 0.42 14.52
CA SER A 673 -5.55 0.73 15.93
C SER A 673 -5.49 2.22 16.23
N GLY A 674 -5.54 3.07 15.20
CA GLY A 674 -5.52 4.52 15.31
C GLY A 674 -6.86 5.15 15.70
N GLY A 675 -6.99 6.45 15.43
CA GLY A 675 -8.19 7.23 15.74
C GLY A 675 -8.38 8.40 14.80
N VAL A 676 -9.63 8.89 14.71
CA VAL A 676 -9.99 10.03 13.87
C VAL A 676 -9.92 11.31 14.68
N GLN A 677 -9.22 12.32 14.16
CA GLN A 677 -9.05 13.60 14.84
C GLN A 677 -10.22 14.54 14.55
N VAL A 678 -10.52 15.41 15.53
CA VAL A 678 -11.49 16.51 15.41
C VAL A 678 -10.81 17.77 15.92
N ALA A 679 -11.29 18.93 15.47
CA ALA A 679 -10.68 20.22 15.78
C ALA A 679 -10.64 20.52 17.29
N ASP A 680 -11.78 20.30 17.95
CA ASP A 680 -11.94 20.44 19.38
C ASP A 680 -12.90 19.35 19.87
N MET A 681 -12.38 18.42 20.67
CA MET A 681 -13.16 17.28 21.14
C MET A 681 -14.30 17.70 22.07
N ALA A 682 -14.14 18.76 22.87
CA ALA A 682 -15.19 19.20 23.79
C ALA A 682 -16.36 19.80 23.01
N VAL A 683 -16.07 20.68 22.04
CA VAL A 683 -17.08 21.27 21.14
C VAL A 683 -17.76 20.20 20.31
N PHE A 684 -16.98 19.29 19.72
CA PHE A 684 -17.53 18.20 18.91
C PHE A 684 -18.42 17.27 19.73
N TRP A 685 -18.00 16.90 20.95
CA TRP A 685 -18.78 16.06 21.86
C TRP A 685 -20.09 16.72 22.29
N GLU A 686 -20.07 18.03 22.58
CA GLU A 686 -21.27 18.80 22.91
C GLU A 686 -22.28 18.74 21.77
N LYS A 687 -21.85 19.01 20.53
CA LYS A 687 -22.70 18.97 19.34
C LYS A 687 -23.24 17.58 19.02
N VAL A 688 -22.38 16.57 19.10
CA VAL A 688 -22.77 15.16 18.95
C VAL A 688 -23.83 14.77 19.98
N THR A 689 -23.62 15.16 21.25
CA THR A 689 -24.55 14.83 22.34
C THR A 689 -25.87 15.56 22.19
N GLN A 690 -25.83 16.85 21.82
CA GLN A 690 -27.00 17.66 21.53
C GLN A 690 -27.84 16.97 20.44
N HIS A 691 -27.30 16.77 19.24
CA HIS A 691 -28.06 16.19 18.13
C HIS A 691 -28.52 14.75 18.37
N LYS A 692 -27.71 13.96 19.09
CA LYS A 692 -28.12 12.62 19.52
C LYS A 692 -29.43 12.66 20.32
N VAL A 693 -29.57 13.60 21.25
CA VAL A 693 -30.75 13.71 22.12
C VAL A 693 -31.89 14.48 21.44
N SER A 694 -31.60 15.63 20.83
CA SER A 694 -32.64 16.53 20.31
C SER A 694 -33.16 16.17 18.92
N ASN A 695 -32.41 15.40 18.13
CA ASN A 695 -32.77 15.14 16.73
C ASN A 695 -32.84 13.65 16.39
N LEU A 696 -31.89 12.85 16.87
CA LEU A 696 -31.84 11.41 16.55
C LEU A 696 -32.77 10.59 17.43
N LEU A 697 -32.59 10.58 18.76
CA LEU A 697 -33.37 9.75 19.69
C LEU A 697 -34.73 10.38 20.03
N THR A 698 -35.50 10.68 18.97
CA THR A 698 -36.84 11.26 19.02
C THR A 698 -37.87 10.26 18.51
N GLU A 699 -39.16 10.48 18.81
CA GLU A 699 -40.26 9.62 18.33
C GLU A 699 -40.22 9.39 16.81
N THR A 700 -39.75 10.39 16.05
CA THR A 700 -39.60 10.32 14.59
C THR A 700 -38.65 9.22 14.10
N ASN A 701 -37.67 8.79 14.90
CA ASN A 701 -36.69 7.77 14.49
C ASN A 701 -36.69 6.51 15.38
N LEU A 702 -37.25 6.57 16.60
CA LEU A 702 -37.20 5.46 17.55
C LEU A 702 -37.96 4.21 17.07
N TRP A 703 -38.91 4.36 16.14
CA TRP A 703 -39.57 3.24 15.45
C TRP A 703 -38.57 2.28 14.81
N ALA A 704 -37.42 2.78 14.33
CA ALA A 704 -36.38 1.96 13.71
C ALA A 704 -35.76 0.95 14.69
N ARG A 705 -35.86 1.19 16.00
CA ARG A 705 -35.42 0.25 17.05
C ARG A 705 -36.57 -0.61 17.57
N SER A 706 -37.72 -0.02 17.85
CA SER A 706 -38.85 -0.74 18.44
C SER A 706 -39.43 -1.76 17.47
N ASP A 707 -39.82 -1.29 16.29
CA ASP A 707 -40.58 -2.06 15.31
C ASP A 707 -39.72 -2.44 14.10
N GLY A 708 -38.66 -1.65 13.84
CA GLY A 708 -37.75 -1.85 12.71
C GLY A 708 -38.44 -1.60 11.37
N THR A 709 -37.74 -1.93 10.28
CA THR A 709 -38.37 -1.86 8.94
C THR A 709 -39.58 -2.78 8.76
N PRO A 710 -39.74 -3.94 9.44
CA PRO A 710 -40.93 -4.78 9.28
C PRO A 710 -42.28 -4.08 9.53
N MET A 711 -42.34 -2.98 10.29
CA MET A 711 -43.53 -2.12 10.39
C MET A 711 -44.08 -1.68 9.03
N LEU A 712 -43.20 -1.55 8.03
CA LEU A 712 -43.59 -1.15 6.68
C LEU A 712 -44.46 -2.20 5.98
N VAL A 713 -44.47 -3.46 6.43
CA VAL A 713 -45.38 -4.50 5.91
C VAL A 713 -46.83 -4.05 6.07
N ASP A 714 -47.24 -3.72 7.30
CA ASP A 714 -48.61 -3.26 7.58
C ASP A 714 -48.90 -1.93 6.89
N PHE A 715 -47.98 -0.96 7.02
CA PHE A 715 -48.17 0.38 6.48
C PHE A 715 -48.36 0.38 4.96
N THR A 716 -47.47 -0.30 4.22
CA THR A 716 -47.56 -0.35 2.75
C THR A 716 -48.76 -1.16 2.28
N ASN A 717 -49.17 -2.17 3.05
CA ASN A 717 -50.37 -2.96 2.76
C ASN A 717 -51.64 -2.13 2.98
N GLU A 718 -51.71 -1.34 4.06
CA GLU A 718 -52.84 -0.45 4.35
C GLU A 718 -53.03 0.61 3.26
N ILE A 719 -51.95 1.23 2.80
CA ILE A 719 -52.01 2.26 1.74
C ILE A 719 -52.04 1.68 0.33
N GLY A 720 -51.99 0.35 0.17
CA GLY A 720 -52.14 -0.32 -1.12
C GLY A 720 -50.95 -0.21 -2.06
N ILE A 721 -49.73 -0.17 -1.52
CA ILE A 721 -48.48 -0.14 -2.30
C ILE A 721 -47.55 -1.31 -2.00
N HIS A 722 -48.04 -2.38 -1.36
CA HIS A 722 -47.26 -3.56 -0.95
C HIS A 722 -47.21 -4.61 -2.08
N PRO A 723 -46.09 -4.75 -2.81
CA PRO A 723 -46.01 -5.66 -3.94
C PRO A 723 -46.37 -7.10 -3.56
N THR A 724 -47.34 -7.65 -4.28
CA THR A 724 -47.85 -9.00 -4.08
C THR A 724 -48.00 -9.69 -5.43
N ARG A 725 -47.51 -10.93 -5.54
CA ARG A 725 -47.48 -11.74 -6.77
C ARG A 725 -46.86 -11.01 -7.98
N ASN A 726 -45.53 -10.81 -7.95
CA ASN A 726 -44.76 -10.06 -8.96
C ASN A 726 -45.41 -8.71 -9.36
N TYR A 727 -45.71 -7.88 -8.36
CA TYR A 727 -46.39 -6.59 -8.57
C TYR A 727 -47.71 -6.73 -9.34
N SER A 728 -48.47 -7.82 -9.18
CA SER A 728 -49.82 -7.87 -9.75
C SER A 728 -50.82 -7.16 -8.84
N ALA A 729 -50.64 -7.31 -7.52
CA ALA A 729 -51.48 -6.69 -6.51
C ALA A 729 -50.71 -5.80 -5.53
N GLY A 730 -51.39 -4.80 -4.96
CA GLY A 730 -50.82 -3.85 -4.01
C GLY A 730 -51.06 -4.20 -2.53
N VAL A 731 -51.68 -5.36 -2.27
CA VAL A 731 -52.00 -5.85 -0.92
C VAL A 731 -51.86 -7.37 -0.83
N ASN A 732 -51.32 -7.85 0.30
CA ASN A 732 -51.27 -9.25 0.67
C ASN A 732 -52.27 -9.52 1.82
N PRO A 733 -53.30 -10.38 1.62
CA PRO A 733 -54.24 -10.71 2.69
C PRO A 733 -53.58 -11.42 3.89
N ASN A 734 -52.42 -12.06 3.69
CA ASN A 734 -51.68 -12.79 4.71
C ASN A 734 -50.46 -12.04 5.24
N HIS A 735 -50.36 -10.71 5.02
CA HIS A 735 -49.20 -9.90 5.41
C HIS A 735 -48.82 -10.03 6.90
N GLN A 736 -49.79 -10.28 7.78
CA GLN A 736 -49.58 -10.48 9.21
C GLN A 736 -48.63 -11.64 9.56
N ALA A 737 -48.45 -12.60 8.65
CA ALA A 737 -47.47 -13.67 8.84
C ALA A 737 -46.01 -13.17 8.78
N LEU A 738 -45.78 -11.96 8.27
CA LEU A 738 -44.47 -11.39 7.98
C LEU A 738 -44.26 -9.99 8.57
N ASP A 739 -45.23 -9.46 9.32
CA ASP A 739 -45.22 -8.11 9.84
C ASP A 739 -44.27 -7.91 11.04
N SER A 740 -44.33 -6.73 11.67
CA SER A 740 -43.53 -6.41 12.84
C SER A 740 -43.84 -7.29 14.06
N GLU A 741 -45.09 -7.74 14.22
CA GLU A 741 -45.48 -8.65 15.32
C GLU A 741 -44.87 -10.04 15.08
N ALA A 742 -44.93 -10.54 13.85
CA ALA A 742 -44.32 -11.81 13.46
C ALA A 742 -42.80 -11.80 13.72
N ILE A 743 -42.09 -10.76 13.29
CA ILE A 743 -40.65 -10.61 13.54
C ILE A 743 -40.33 -10.49 15.04
N SER A 744 -41.12 -9.71 15.78
CA SER A 744 -40.92 -9.52 17.22
C SER A 744 -41.08 -10.83 17.99
N SER A 745 -41.96 -11.73 17.55
CA SER A 745 -42.18 -13.03 18.20
C SER A 745 -40.97 -13.97 18.14
N VAL A 746 -40.05 -13.73 17.20
CA VAL A 746 -38.86 -14.57 16.95
C VAL A 746 -37.53 -13.83 17.16
N LYS A 747 -37.60 -12.56 17.61
CA LYS A 747 -36.44 -11.72 17.90
C LYS A 747 -35.78 -12.16 19.21
N ILE A 748 -34.46 -12.36 19.15
CA ILE A 748 -33.63 -12.78 20.28
C ILE A 748 -32.62 -11.70 20.73
N GLY A 749 -32.46 -10.62 19.98
CA GLY A 749 -31.60 -9.50 20.36
C GLY A 749 -31.61 -8.32 19.39
N ASP A 750 -30.98 -7.22 19.84
CA ASP A 750 -30.70 -6.03 19.04
C ASP A 750 -29.22 -6.03 18.63
N ARG A 751 -28.92 -5.57 17.41
CA ARG A 751 -27.57 -5.30 16.93
C ARG A 751 -27.45 -3.90 16.36
N ALA A 752 -26.33 -3.24 16.66
CA ALA A 752 -26.03 -1.89 16.19
C ALA A 752 -24.80 -1.86 15.30
N CYS A 753 -24.81 -0.98 14.29
CA CYS A 753 -23.59 -0.55 13.61
C CYS A 753 -22.69 0.23 14.59
N ALA A 754 -21.41 0.37 14.26
CA ALA A 754 -20.47 1.13 15.09
C ALA A 754 -20.98 2.56 15.36
N SER A 755 -20.83 3.04 16.60
CA SER A 755 -21.27 4.37 17.06
C SER A 755 -22.77 4.68 16.87
N CYS A 756 -23.62 3.71 16.56
CA CYS A 756 -25.05 3.93 16.33
C CYS A 756 -25.87 3.74 17.62
N PRO A 757 -26.54 4.78 18.15
CA PRO A 757 -27.37 4.65 19.35
C PRO A 757 -28.79 4.13 19.06
N LEU A 758 -29.21 4.03 17.79
CA LEU A 758 -30.52 3.49 17.43
C LEU A 758 -30.58 1.96 17.61
N GLY A 759 -29.60 1.23 17.08
CA GLY A 759 -29.56 -0.24 17.17
C GLY A 759 -30.73 -0.95 16.49
N CYS A 760 -30.96 -0.67 15.21
CA CYS A 760 -32.12 -1.18 14.44
C CYS A 760 -32.05 -2.66 14.06
N GLY A 761 -30.89 -3.32 14.17
CA GLY A 761 -30.71 -4.68 13.67
C GLY A 761 -31.47 -5.68 14.52
N ASN A 762 -32.49 -6.31 13.96
CA ASN A 762 -33.27 -7.35 14.62
C ASN A 762 -32.55 -8.69 14.47
N PHE A 763 -31.95 -9.23 15.53
CA PHE A 763 -31.39 -10.57 15.47
C PHE A 763 -32.49 -11.59 15.78
N THR A 764 -32.86 -12.42 14.80
CA THR A 764 -34.01 -13.31 14.85
C THR A 764 -33.60 -14.77 14.74
N SER A 765 -34.40 -15.67 15.33
CA SER A 765 -34.12 -17.11 15.33
C SER A 765 -35.41 -17.92 15.26
N VAL A 766 -35.55 -18.77 14.24
CA VAL A 766 -36.68 -19.69 14.08
C VAL A 766 -36.16 -21.06 13.67
N ASN A 767 -36.51 -22.11 14.43
CA ASN A 767 -36.20 -23.50 14.12
C ASN A 767 -34.74 -23.76 13.69
N GLY A 768 -33.79 -23.04 14.30
CA GLY A 768 -32.35 -23.17 14.05
C GLY A 768 -31.77 -22.24 12.98
N VAL A 769 -32.61 -21.49 12.26
CA VAL A 769 -32.20 -20.47 11.27
C VAL A 769 -32.02 -19.14 11.99
N GLN A 770 -30.85 -18.50 11.82
CA GLN A 770 -30.52 -17.22 12.48
C GLN A 770 -30.05 -16.18 11.47
N VAL A 771 -30.71 -15.02 11.47
CA VAL A 771 -30.37 -13.89 10.59
C VAL A 771 -30.46 -12.56 11.34
N GLU A 772 -29.83 -11.52 10.79
CA GLU A 772 -30.16 -10.14 11.14
C GLU A 772 -31.20 -9.62 10.15
N GLY A 773 -32.40 -9.29 10.63
CA GLY A 773 -33.60 -9.05 9.83
C GLY A 773 -34.58 -10.23 9.94
N PRO A 774 -35.28 -10.62 8.85
CA PRO A 774 -35.22 -10.00 7.53
C PRO A 774 -35.75 -8.56 7.55
N GLU A 775 -35.17 -7.70 6.71
CA GLU A 775 -35.64 -6.32 6.53
C GLU A 775 -36.91 -6.31 5.65
N TYR A 776 -37.68 -5.22 5.69
CA TYR A 776 -38.93 -5.04 4.92
C TYR A 776 -38.81 -5.46 3.45
N GLU A 777 -37.73 -5.04 2.78
CA GLU A 777 -37.50 -5.35 1.37
C GLU A 777 -37.44 -6.85 1.11
N THR A 778 -36.80 -7.63 1.99
CA THR A 778 -36.78 -9.09 1.90
C THR A 778 -38.16 -9.68 2.23
N LEU A 779 -38.80 -9.23 3.32
CA LEU A 779 -40.13 -9.70 3.72
C LEU A 779 -41.17 -9.50 2.62
N CYS A 780 -41.07 -8.40 1.89
CA CYS A 780 -41.96 -8.15 0.77
C CYS A 780 -41.54 -8.91 -0.49
N LEU A 781 -40.31 -8.74 -1.00
CA LEU A 781 -39.94 -9.26 -2.32
C LEU A 781 -39.69 -10.77 -2.35
N ALA A 782 -39.27 -11.36 -1.23
CA ALA A 782 -39.13 -12.80 -1.07
C ALA A 782 -40.37 -13.42 -0.41
N GLY A 783 -41.11 -12.66 0.40
CA GLY A 783 -42.38 -13.09 0.99
C GLY A 783 -43.58 -12.79 0.09
N SER A 784 -44.28 -11.68 0.35
CA SER A 784 -45.55 -11.29 -0.30
C SER A 784 -45.51 -11.28 -1.84
N ASN A 785 -44.42 -10.81 -2.44
CA ASN A 785 -44.26 -10.77 -3.90
C ASN A 785 -44.17 -12.17 -4.52
N CYS A 786 -43.73 -13.16 -3.75
CA CYS A 786 -43.73 -14.60 -4.09
C CYS A 786 -44.94 -15.34 -3.46
N GLU A 787 -45.84 -14.62 -2.79
CA GLU A 787 -46.96 -15.12 -1.99
C GLU A 787 -46.56 -16.13 -0.89
N MET A 788 -45.29 -16.11 -0.50
CA MET A 788 -44.75 -16.91 0.59
C MET A 788 -45.17 -16.30 1.93
N SER A 789 -46.09 -16.98 2.64
CA SER A 789 -46.66 -16.52 3.91
C SER A 789 -46.12 -17.31 5.12
N ASP A 790 -44.90 -17.84 5.02
CA ASP A 790 -44.20 -18.57 6.08
C ASP A 790 -42.89 -17.85 6.43
N LEU A 791 -42.84 -17.28 7.63
CA LEU A 791 -41.69 -16.52 8.12
C LEU A 791 -40.41 -17.36 8.16
N GLU A 792 -40.48 -18.65 8.49
CA GLU A 792 -39.30 -19.52 8.51
C GLU A 792 -38.70 -19.66 7.11
N GLN A 793 -39.54 -19.85 6.09
CA GLN A 793 -39.08 -19.97 4.71
C GLN A 793 -38.45 -18.67 4.21
N VAL A 794 -39.04 -17.52 4.54
CA VAL A 794 -38.46 -16.21 4.19
C VAL A 794 -37.15 -15.96 4.93
N MET A 795 -37.03 -16.38 6.20
CA MET A 795 -35.78 -16.32 6.94
C MET A 795 -34.70 -17.23 6.35
N ARG A 796 -35.04 -18.44 5.90
CA ARG A 796 -34.11 -19.36 5.21
C ARG A 796 -33.64 -18.77 3.89
N PHE A 797 -34.54 -18.16 3.13
CA PHE A 797 -34.19 -17.45 1.89
C PHE A 797 -33.21 -16.30 2.16
N ASN A 798 -33.47 -15.48 3.20
CA ASN A 798 -32.57 -14.41 3.61
C ASN A 798 -31.19 -14.96 4.01
N TRP A 799 -31.15 -16.03 4.80
CA TRP A 799 -29.92 -16.68 5.23
C TRP A 799 -29.08 -17.17 4.05
N LEU A 800 -29.71 -17.84 3.07
CA LEU A 800 -29.05 -18.30 1.86
C LEU A 800 -28.48 -17.13 1.05
N CYS A 801 -29.27 -16.06 0.86
CA CYS A 801 -28.79 -14.88 0.16
C CYS A 801 -27.60 -14.22 0.87
N ASP A 802 -27.64 -14.12 2.20
CA ASP A 802 -26.57 -13.52 2.99
C ASP A 802 -25.26 -14.32 2.90
N ASP A 803 -25.31 -15.65 2.95
CA ASP A 803 -24.11 -16.49 2.90
C ASP A 803 -23.58 -16.66 1.47
N LEU A 804 -24.48 -16.86 0.50
CA LEU A 804 -24.12 -17.06 -0.90
C LEU A 804 -23.70 -15.75 -1.61
N GLY A 805 -24.07 -14.61 -1.04
CA GLY A 805 -23.76 -13.27 -1.56
C GLY A 805 -24.71 -12.85 -2.68
N LEU A 806 -26.02 -12.97 -2.48
CA LEU A 806 -27.06 -12.54 -3.41
C LEU A 806 -27.86 -11.36 -2.87
N ASP A 807 -28.26 -10.44 -3.76
CA ASP A 807 -29.25 -9.40 -3.44
C ASP A 807 -30.63 -10.03 -3.19
N THR A 808 -31.16 -9.93 -1.97
CA THR A 808 -32.48 -10.50 -1.63
C THR A 808 -33.59 -9.87 -2.46
N MET A 809 -33.49 -8.59 -2.81
CA MET A 809 -34.48 -7.88 -3.60
C MET A 809 -34.52 -8.40 -5.03
N SER A 810 -33.34 -8.47 -5.66
CA SER A 810 -33.23 -8.89 -7.05
C SER A 810 -33.52 -10.38 -7.20
N THR A 811 -33.11 -11.20 -6.23
CA THR A 811 -33.41 -12.63 -6.19
C THR A 811 -34.92 -12.87 -6.01
N GLY A 812 -35.55 -12.22 -5.03
CA GLY A 812 -37.00 -12.32 -4.79
C GLY A 812 -37.83 -11.81 -5.98
N GLY A 813 -37.46 -10.68 -6.57
CA GLY A 813 -38.10 -10.16 -7.78
C GLY A 813 -37.99 -11.11 -8.98
N THR A 814 -36.84 -11.74 -9.17
CA THR A 814 -36.58 -12.71 -10.23
C THR A 814 -37.38 -14.00 -10.02
N VAL A 815 -37.40 -14.52 -8.80
CA VAL A 815 -38.21 -15.70 -8.43
C VAL A 815 -39.70 -15.42 -8.62
N GLY A 816 -40.17 -14.24 -8.21
CA GLY A 816 -41.56 -13.82 -8.41
C GLY A 816 -41.95 -13.74 -9.90
N LEU A 817 -41.07 -13.22 -10.76
CA LEU A 817 -41.28 -13.26 -12.21
C LEU A 817 -41.33 -14.70 -12.73
N ALA A 818 -40.42 -15.57 -12.28
CA ALA A 818 -40.41 -16.97 -12.71
C ALA A 818 -41.68 -17.73 -12.31
N MET A 819 -42.24 -17.45 -11.12
CA MET A 819 -43.54 -17.96 -10.69
C MET A 819 -44.67 -17.50 -11.63
N GLU A 820 -44.69 -16.21 -11.99
CA GLU A 820 -45.69 -15.66 -12.93
C GLU A 820 -45.56 -16.27 -14.33
N LEU A 821 -44.35 -16.43 -14.86
CA LEU A 821 -44.12 -17.06 -16.17
C LEU A 821 -44.54 -18.53 -16.19
N SER A 822 -44.38 -19.22 -15.06
CA SER A 822 -44.77 -20.62 -14.92
C SER A 822 -46.29 -20.78 -14.86
N GLU A 823 -46.98 -19.94 -14.09
CA GLU A 823 -48.44 -19.99 -13.95
C GLU A 823 -49.19 -19.46 -15.18
N SER A 824 -48.62 -18.48 -15.89
CA SER A 824 -49.17 -17.95 -17.14
C SER A 824 -48.95 -18.88 -18.34
N GLY A 825 -48.11 -19.91 -18.20
CA GLY A 825 -47.79 -20.87 -19.26
C GLY A 825 -46.80 -20.35 -20.30
N VAL A 826 -46.09 -19.26 -20.02
CA VAL A 826 -45.03 -18.71 -20.90
C VAL A 826 -43.79 -19.60 -20.87
N HIS A 827 -43.32 -19.97 -19.68
CA HIS A 827 -42.25 -20.94 -19.47
C HIS A 827 -42.33 -21.51 -18.05
N ASP A 828 -42.30 -22.83 -17.91
CA ASP A 828 -42.40 -23.49 -16.60
C ASP A 828 -41.03 -23.69 -15.97
N PHE A 829 -40.75 -22.93 -14.91
CA PHE A 829 -39.54 -23.05 -14.08
C PHE A 829 -39.74 -24.00 -12.89
N GLY A 830 -40.90 -24.65 -12.76
CA GLY A 830 -41.25 -25.47 -11.60
C GLY A 830 -41.49 -24.64 -10.33
N LEU A 831 -41.70 -23.33 -10.46
CA LEU A 831 -41.99 -22.42 -9.34
C LEU A 831 -43.45 -21.97 -9.43
N ARG A 832 -44.14 -21.89 -8.29
CA ARG A 832 -45.53 -21.43 -8.16
C ARG A 832 -45.65 -20.49 -6.97
N PHE A 833 -46.55 -19.52 -7.03
CA PHE A 833 -46.73 -18.58 -5.93
C PHE A 833 -47.22 -19.30 -4.66
N GLY A 834 -46.60 -19.00 -3.53
CA GLY A 834 -46.90 -19.60 -2.23
C GLY A 834 -46.47 -21.07 -2.05
N ASP A 835 -45.75 -21.64 -3.01
CA ASP A 835 -45.25 -23.02 -2.96
C ASP A 835 -43.79 -23.07 -2.46
N PRO A 836 -43.52 -23.66 -1.27
CA PRO A 836 -42.18 -23.74 -0.70
C PRO A 836 -41.28 -24.82 -1.33
N GLU A 837 -41.80 -25.81 -2.09
CA GLU A 837 -41.05 -27.03 -2.45
C GLU A 837 -39.72 -26.72 -3.14
N GLU A 838 -39.75 -25.85 -4.15
CA GLU A 838 -38.59 -25.49 -4.98
C GLU A 838 -38.02 -24.10 -4.66
N TYR A 839 -38.66 -23.37 -3.74
CA TYR A 839 -38.41 -21.96 -3.46
C TYR A 839 -37.00 -21.67 -2.92
N LEU A 840 -36.49 -22.53 -2.03
CA LEU A 840 -35.15 -22.36 -1.45
C LEU A 840 -34.05 -22.95 -2.33
N ALA A 841 -34.32 -24.10 -2.98
CA ALA A 841 -33.36 -24.78 -3.84
C ALA A 841 -32.89 -23.86 -4.97
N VAL A 842 -33.80 -23.09 -5.56
CA VAL A 842 -33.47 -22.20 -6.67
C VAL A 842 -32.49 -21.07 -6.29
N VAL A 843 -32.41 -20.69 -5.01
CA VAL A 843 -31.44 -19.69 -4.54
C VAL A 843 -30.01 -20.22 -4.64
N GLU A 844 -29.82 -21.49 -4.25
CA GLU A 844 -28.53 -22.19 -4.40
C GLU A 844 -28.17 -22.35 -5.87
N GLU A 845 -29.12 -22.79 -6.70
CA GLU A 845 -28.95 -22.96 -8.16
C GLU A 845 -28.56 -21.65 -8.86
N ILE A 846 -29.09 -20.51 -8.41
CA ILE A 846 -28.73 -19.18 -8.92
C ILE A 846 -27.28 -18.85 -8.54
N ALA A 847 -26.89 -19.09 -7.29
CA ALA A 847 -25.56 -18.73 -6.79
C ALA A 847 -24.44 -19.59 -7.41
N ASP A 848 -24.68 -20.89 -7.57
CA ASP A 848 -23.69 -21.84 -8.07
C ASP A 848 -23.76 -22.10 -9.58
N LEU A 849 -24.83 -21.63 -10.24
CA LEU A 849 -25.13 -21.85 -11.66
C LEU A 849 -25.20 -23.34 -12.04
N SER A 850 -25.57 -24.20 -11.10
CA SER A 850 -25.55 -25.67 -11.23
C SER A 850 -26.61 -26.23 -12.17
N THR A 851 -27.71 -25.51 -12.40
CA THR A 851 -28.81 -25.94 -13.26
C THR A 851 -29.09 -24.93 -14.38
N ALA A 852 -29.75 -25.37 -15.45
CA ALA A 852 -30.21 -24.48 -16.52
C ALA A 852 -31.23 -23.44 -16.02
N ARG A 853 -32.06 -23.81 -15.04
CA ARG A 853 -32.99 -22.90 -14.37
C ARG A 853 -32.22 -21.82 -13.58
N GLY A 854 -31.25 -22.22 -12.76
CA GLY A 854 -30.39 -21.31 -12.01
C GLY A 854 -29.65 -20.33 -12.91
N GLN A 855 -29.08 -20.80 -14.02
CA GLN A 855 -28.40 -19.97 -15.03
C GLN A 855 -29.35 -18.93 -15.67
N ASP A 856 -30.60 -19.31 -15.90
CA ASP A 856 -31.60 -18.40 -16.46
C ASP A 856 -32.04 -17.34 -15.46
N LEU A 857 -32.33 -17.76 -14.23
CA LEU A 857 -32.74 -16.82 -13.20
C LEU A 857 -31.59 -15.87 -12.82
N ALA A 858 -30.34 -16.33 -12.84
CA ALA A 858 -29.15 -15.49 -12.65
C ALA A 858 -29.08 -14.27 -13.61
N LEU A 859 -29.82 -14.25 -14.72
CA LEU A 859 -29.88 -13.11 -15.62
C LEU A 859 -30.58 -11.87 -15.02
N GLY A 860 -31.43 -12.05 -14.00
CA GLY A 860 -32.29 -11.02 -13.43
C GLY A 860 -33.52 -10.71 -14.29
N VAL A 861 -34.48 -9.96 -13.76
CA VAL A 861 -35.85 -9.87 -14.31
C VAL A 861 -35.89 -9.38 -15.76
N ALA A 862 -35.10 -8.37 -16.11
CA ALA A 862 -35.18 -7.73 -17.41
C ALA A 862 -34.63 -8.64 -18.53
N LYS A 863 -33.48 -9.28 -18.29
CA LYS A 863 -32.85 -10.19 -19.26
C LYS A 863 -33.57 -11.53 -19.31
N LEU A 864 -34.04 -12.05 -18.17
CA LEU A 864 -34.88 -13.24 -18.12
C LEU A 864 -36.16 -13.06 -18.94
N ALA A 865 -36.89 -11.97 -18.71
CA ALA A 865 -38.11 -11.68 -19.46
C ALA A 865 -37.83 -11.48 -20.95
N ALA A 866 -36.72 -10.82 -21.33
CA ALA A 866 -36.33 -10.69 -22.73
C ALA A 866 -36.07 -12.05 -23.39
N LYS A 867 -35.36 -12.96 -22.70
CA LYS A 867 -35.06 -14.33 -23.18
C LYS A 867 -36.34 -15.10 -23.54
N TYR A 868 -37.39 -14.92 -22.74
CA TYR A 868 -38.67 -15.62 -22.92
C TYR A 868 -39.76 -14.78 -23.59
N ASN A 869 -39.41 -13.67 -24.24
CA ASN A 869 -40.36 -12.75 -24.92
C ASN A 869 -41.49 -12.23 -24.01
N ALA A 870 -41.21 -12.07 -22.72
CA ALA A 870 -42.15 -11.68 -21.67
C ALA A 870 -41.80 -10.33 -21.02
N VAL A 871 -41.16 -9.42 -21.76
CA VAL A 871 -40.70 -8.10 -21.26
C VAL A 871 -41.81 -7.26 -20.61
N GLY A 872 -43.08 -7.55 -20.93
CA GLY A 872 -44.25 -6.92 -20.31
C GLY A 872 -44.51 -7.32 -18.86
N GLU A 873 -43.94 -8.43 -18.38
CA GLU A 873 -44.16 -8.98 -17.05
C GLU A 873 -43.07 -8.62 -16.02
N ALA A 874 -41.91 -8.16 -16.49
CA ALA A 874 -40.81 -7.80 -15.60
C ALA A 874 -41.04 -6.42 -14.94
N ALA A 875 -41.03 -6.36 -13.61
CA ALA A 875 -41.07 -5.11 -12.85
C ALA A 875 -39.65 -4.57 -12.62
N HIS A 876 -39.24 -3.55 -13.38
CA HIS A 876 -37.88 -2.99 -13.28
C HIS A 876 -37.78 -1.54 -13.78
N GLY A 877 -36.65 -0.88 -13.45
CA GLY A 877 -36.22 0.40 -14.03
C GLY A 877 -34.72 0.36 -14.36
N LYS A 878 -34.35 0.66 -15.62
CA LYS A 878 -32.99 0.49 -16.17
C LYS A 878 -32.40 -0.93 -15.96
N GLY A 879 -33.24 -1.95 -16.14
CA GLY A 879 -32.89 -3.36 -15.89
C GLY A 879 -32.88 -3.80 -14.42
N LEU A 880 -32.75 -2.87 -13.46
CA LEU A 880 -32.73 -3.18 -12.03
C LEU A 880 -34.13 -3.50 -11.49
N GLU A 881 -34.25 -4.59 -10.74
CA GLU A 881 -35.48 -5.06 -10.09
C GLU A 881 -36.11 -3.95 -9.24
N MET A 882 -37.44 -3.91 -9.24
CA MET A 882 -38.17 -2.93 -8.44
C MET A 882 -38.02 -3.18 -6.93
N PRO A 883 -37.92 -2.10 -6.13
CA PRO A 883 -38.07 -2.18 -4.68
C PRO A 883 -39.51 -2.37 -4.21
N ALA A 884 -39.67 -2.81 -2.96
CA ALA A 884 -40.92 -3.20 -2.30
C ALA A 884 -41.98 -2.09 -2.11
N TYR A 885 -42.05 -1.09 -2.99
CA TYR A 885 -43.11 -0.07 -2.97
C TYR A 885 -43.63 0.12 -4.39
N ASP A 886 -44.92 -0.19 -4.60
CA ASP A 886 -45.55 -0.12 -5.91
C ASP A 886 -45.72 1.35 -6.37
N PRO A 887 -45.09 1.76 -7.49
CA PRO A 887 -45.14 3.14 -7.96
C PRO A 887 -46.52 3.55 -8.50
N ARG A 888 -47.45 2.62 -8.75
CA ARG A 888 -48.81 2.95 -9.22
C ARG A 888 -49.66 3.57 -8.13
N GLY A 889 -49.36 3.29 -6.85
CA GLY A 889 -49.97 3.96 -5.70
C GLY A 889 -49.22 5.18 -5.19
N ASN A 890 -47.99 5.43 -5.66
CA ASN A 890 -47.24 6.63 -5.31
C ASN A 890 -46.38 7.15 -6.49
N TYR A 891 -46.84 8.23 -7.13
CA TYR A 891 -46.20 8.74 -8.35
C TYR A 891 -44.84 9.40 -8.08
N GLY A 892 -44.59 9.88 -6.85
CA GLY A 892 -43.26 10.33 -6.43
C GLY A 892 -42.24 9.19 -6.47
N MET A 893 -42.60 8.02 -5.94
CA MET A 893 -41.76 6.82 -6.04
C MET A 893 -41.54 6.42 -7.50
N GLY A 894 -42.60 6.49 -8.33
CA GLY A 894 -42.49 6.25 -9.76
C GLY A 894 -41.44 7.12 -10.46
N LEU A 895 -41.45 8.43 -10.21
CA LEU A 895 -40.43 9.34 -10.75
C LEU A 895 -39.05 9.10 -10.13
N ALA A 896 -38.97 8.82 -8.83
CA ALA A 896 -37.71 8.51 -8.14
C ALA A 896 -37.02 7.28 -8.76
N TYR A 897 -37.77 6.22 -9.02
CA TYR A 897 -37.27 5.02 -9.68
C TYR A 897 -36.84 5.28 -11.12
N ALA A 898 -37.65 6.01 -11.89
CA ALA A 898 -37.35 6.33 -13.28
C ALA A 898 -36.07 7.18 -13.40
N THR A 899 -35.89 8.18 -12.54
CA THR A 899 -34.79 9.16 -12.61
C THR A 899 -33.57 8.79 -11.77
N SER A 900 -33.64 7.72 -10.98
CA SER A 900 -32.50 7.17 -10.23
C SER A 900 -31.33 6.89 -11.17
N GLU A 901 -30.14 7.27 -10.73
CA GLU A 901 -28.91 7.11 -11.48
C GLU A 901 -28.47 5.64 -11.61
N ARG A 902 -28.96 4.78 -10.72
CA ARG A 902 -28.54 3.38 -10.60
C ARG A 902 -29.60 2.37 -11.02
N GLY A 903 -30.71 2.83 -11.59
CA GLY A 903 -31.93 2.02 -11.80
C GLY A 903 -32.89 2.09 -10.60
N ALA A 904 -33.99 1.35 -10.66
CA ALA A 904 -35.10 1.47 -9.70
C ALA A 904 -34.65 1.27 -8.24
N CYS A 905 -34.60 2.35 -7.46
CA CYS A 905 -34.18 2.31 -6.06
C CYS A 905 -34.92 3.33 -5.19
N HIS A 906 -35.43 2.89 -4.04
CA HIS A 906 -36.28 3.68 -3.15
C HIS A 906 -35.50 4.65 -2.27
N LEU A 907 -34.19 4.43 -2.12
CA LEU A 907 -33.38 5.24 -1.22
C LEU A 907 -33.16 6.65 -1.77
N ARG A 908 -33.11 6.83 -3.12
CA ARG A 908 -32.74 8.11 -3.76
C ARG A 908 -33.71 9.24 -3.46
N ALA A 909 -35.00 8.94 -3.44
CA ALA A 909 -36.04 9.78 -2.87
C ALA A 909 -37.15 8.89 -2.32
N PHE A 910 -37.68 9.23 -1.16
CA PHE A 910 -38.55 8.35 -0.40
C PHE A 910 -39.87 9.04 -0.06
N THR A 911 -40.79 9.06 -1.03
CA THR A 911 -42.03 9.85 -0.96
C THR A 911 -43.23 9.04 -0.44
N ILE A 912 -43.03 7.87 0.17
CA ILE A 912 -44.14 6.98 0.57
C ILE A 912 -45.06 7.61 1.62
N LEU A 913 -44.53 8.55 2.43
CA LEU A 913 -45.28 9.27 3.47
C LEU A 913 -45.93 10.57 2.94
N ALA A 914 -45.88 10.82 1.63
CA ALA A 914 -46.46 12.04 1.06
C ALA A 914 -47.99 12.07 1.24
N PRO A 915 -48.57 13.18 1.72
CA PRO A 915 -50.01 13.28 1.96
C PRO A 915 -50.85 13.29 0.67
N ASP A 916 -50.25 13.65 -0.47
CA ASP A 916 -50.92 13.65 -1.78
C ASP A 916 -49.99 13.03 -2.84
N PRO A 917 -49.93 11.69 -2.90
CA PRO A 917 -48.92 10.96 -3.67
C PRO A 917 -49.18 10.96 -5.19
N PHE A 918 -50.22 11.65 -5.66
CA PHE A 918 -50.61 11.71 -7.08
C PHE A 918 -50.46 13.11 -7.70
N LYS A 919 -50.15 14.15 -6.90
CA LYS A 919 -49.90 15.50 -7.41
C LYS A 919 -48.53 15.58 -8.09
N LEU A 920 -48.52 15.42 -9.42
CA LEU A 920 -47.32 15.41 -10.26
C LEU A 920 -46.31 16.52 -9.94
N LYS A 921 -46.76 17.78 -9.86
CA LYS A 921 -45.88 18.93 -9.60
C LYS A 921 -45.25 18.92 -8.21
N LEU A 922 -46.01 18.50 -7.20
CA LEU A 922 -45.54 18.43 -5.81
C LEU A 922 -44.49 17.31 -5.71
N MET A 923 -44.87 16.11 -6.13
CA MET A 923 -44.00 14.94 -6.11
C MET A 923 -42.71 15.14 -6.92
N THR A 924 -42.76 15.87 -8.03
CA THR A 924 -41.54 16.17 -8.81
C THR A 924 -40.55 17.04 -8.02
N ARG A 925 -41.04 17.99 -7.22
CA ARG A 925 -40.17 18.84 -6.39
C ARG A 925 -39.59 18.04 -5.23
N ASP A 926 -40.45 17.30 -4.51
CA ASP A 926 -40.04 16.48 -3.38
C ASP A 926 -38.94 15.47 -3.78
N VAL A 927 -39.06 14.85 -4.96
CA VAL A 927 -38.03 13.95 -5.49
C VAL A 927 -36.69 14.65 -5.75
N ILE A 928 -36.70 15.87 -6.31
CA ILE A 928 -35.46 16.63 -6.56
C ILE A 928 -34.79 17.00 -5.24
N ASP A 929 -35.59 17.52 -4.29
CA ASP A 929 -35.11 17.98 -2.98
C ASP A 929 -34.51 16.81 -2.20
N ASP A 930 -35.18 15.66 -2.17
CA ASP A 930 -34.66 14.44 -1.55
C ASP A 930 -33.40 13.93 -2.23
N GLN A 931 -33.34 13.87 -3.56
CA GLN A 931 -32.15 13.40 -4.27
C GLN A 931 -30.93 14.28 -3.99
N ASN A 932 -31.10 15.60 -3.92
CA ASN A 932 -30.02 16.53 -3.57
C ASN A 932 -29.58 16.35 -2.11
N LYS A 933 -30.53 16.34 -1.17
CA LYS A 933 -30.26 16.13 0.26
C LYS A 933 -29.58 14.79 0.52
N ASN A 934 -30.07 13.72 -0.10
CA ASN A 934 -29.54 12.37 0.07
C ASN A 934 -28.15 12.21 -0.55
N ALA A 935 -27.83 12.94 -1.63
CA ALA A 935 -26.48 13.00 -2.16
C ALA A 935 -25.47 13.52 -1.12
N VAL A 936 -25.84 14.54 -0.33
CA VAL A 936 -25.03 14.99 0.82
C VAL A 936 -24.98 13.92 1.90
N LYS A 937 -26.15 13.43 2.32
CA LYS A 937 -26.30 12.44 3.41
C LYS A 937 -25.41 11.21 3.22
N TRP A 938 -25.35 10.66 2.01
CA TRP A 938 -24.51 9.49 1.74
C TRP A 938 -23.07 9.81 1.36
N SER A 939 -22.76 11.03 0.94
CA SER A 939 -21.39 11.53 0.93
C SER A 939 -20.84 11.70 2.36
N MET A 940 -21.73 11.91 3.33
CA MET A 940 -21.41 11.82 4.75
C MET A 940 -21.47 10.39 5.30
N CYS A 941 -21.98 9.44 4.52
CA CYS A 941 -22.27 8.06 4.95
C CYS A 941 -23.17 7.98 6.19
N PHE A 942 -24.16 8.86 6.31
CA PHE A 942 -25.20 8.73 7.33
C PHE A 942 -26.21 7.64 6.98
N CYS A 943 -26.77 7.01 8.01
CA CYS A 943 -27.83 6.01 7.88
C CYS A 943 -29.18 6.66 7.53
N ASP A 944 -29.94 6.03 6.64
CA ASP A 944 -31.29 6.47 6.28
C ASP A 944 -32.30 6.43 7.44
N PHE A 945 -32.03 5.66 8.50
CA PHE A 945 -32.88 5.63 9.70
C PHE A 945 -32.72 6.85 10.61
N TRP A 946 -31.76 7.75 10.33
CA TRP A 946 -31.85 9.11 10.84
C TRP A 946 -32.69 9.95 9.87
N GLY A 947 -33.98 9.67 9.78
CA GLY A 947 -34.88 10.28 8.80
C GLY A 947 -34.99 11.81 8.93
N SER A 948 -34.79 12.34 10.15
CA SER A 948 -34.81 13.78 10.44
C SER A 948 -33.49 14.52 10.15
N VAL A 949 -32.45 13.85 9.65
CA VAL A 949 -31.17 14.51 9.33
C VAL A 949 -31.29 15.39 8.09
N ASP A 950 -30.91 16.66 8.24
CA ASP A 950 -30.91 17.66 7.16
C ASP A 950 -29.52 18.30 7.00
N THR A 951 -29.38 19.18 6.00
CA THR A 951 -28.10 19.85 5.73
C THR A 951 -27.68 20.83 6.83
N THR A 952 -28.61 21.29 7.67
CA THR A 952 -28.30 22.12 8.85
C THR A 952 -27.57 21.31 9.92
N ILE A 953 -28.12 20.14 10.29
CA ILE A 953 -27.50 19.24 11.28
C ILE A 953 -26.16 18.74 10.75
N MET A 954 -26.10 18.34 9.47
CA MET A 954 -24.88 17.90 8.81
C MET A 954 -23.79 18.98 8.83
N ALA A 955 -24.14 20.23 8.54
CA ALA A 955 -23.23 21.36 8.56
C ALA A 955 -22.73 21.70 9.98
N ASP A 956 -23.57 21.61 11.01
CA ASP A 956 -23.17 21.87 12.40
C ASP A 956 -22.17 20.82 12.90
N LEU A 957 -22.42 19.53 12.62
CA LEU A 957 -21.49 18.44 12.95
C LEU A 957 -20.15 18.56 12.19
N LEU A 958 -20.19 18.90 10.90
CA LEU A 958 -18.96 19.16 10.12
C LEU A 958 -18.22 20.39 10.63
N THR A 959 -18.92 21.46 11.02
CA THR A 959 -18.31 22.67 11.56
C THR A 959 -17.55 22.37 12.85
N ALA A 960 -18.20 21.66 13.77
CA ALA A 960 -17.60 21.25 15.03
C ALA A 960 -16.42 20.28 14.81
N GLY A 961 -16.57 19.33 13.89
CA GLY A 961 -15.53 18.37 13.57
C GLY A 961 -14.31 19.01 12.89
N LEU A 962 -14.52 19.87 11.90
CA LEU A 962 -13.45 20.49 11.09
C LEU A 962 -12.79 21.70 11.78
N GLY A 963 -13.50 22.38 12.67
CA GLY A 963 -13.04 23.63 13.30
C GLY A 963 -13.14 24.85 12.39
N ARG A 964 -13.90 24.76 11.30
CA ARG A 964 -14.21 25.86 10.38
C ARG A 964 -15.69 25.83 10.01
N GLN A 965 -16.26 26.99 9.73
CA GLN A 965 -17.66 27.07 9.34
C GLN A 965 -17.93 26.28 8.05
N VAL A 966 -18.98 25.45 8.10
CA VAL A 966 -19.66 24.86 6.95
C VAL A 966 -21.10 25.34 7.01
N SER A 967 -21.67 25.77 5.87
CA SER A 967 -23.07 26.20 5.81
C SER A 967 -23.94 25.12 5.19
N ALA A 968 -25.24 25.10 5.53
CA ALA A 968 -26.21 24.20 4.90
C ALA A 968 -26.32 24.47 3.39
N GLU A 969 -26.26 25.75 2.97
CA GLU A 969 -26.29 26.16 1.56
C GLU A 969 -25.11 25.59 0.74
N ASP A 970 -23.90 25.57 1.33
CA ASP A 970 -22.74 24.93 0.70
C ASP A 970 -22.99 23.42 0.47
N LEU A 971 -23.61 22.74 1.45
CA LEU A 971 -23.93 21.33 1.35
C LEU A 971 -25.04 21.08 0.32
N ASP A 972 -26.10 21.87 0.30
CA ASP A 972 -27.18 21.77 -0.68
C ASP A 972 -26.62 21.89 -2.11
N LYS A 973 -25.72 22.86 -2.33
CA LYS A 973 -25.02 23.03 -3.60
C LYS A 973 -24.11 21.84 -3.94
N ALA A 974 -23.45 21.25 -2.94
CA ALA A 974 -22.66 20.02 -3.12
C ALA A 974 -23.53 18.83 -3.51
N GLY A 975 -24.71 18.66 -2.89
CA GLY A 975 -25.67 17.62 -3.25
C GLY A 975 -26.13 17.72 -4.71
N GLU A 976 -26.50 18.93 -5.14
CA GLU A 976 -26.88 19.17 -6.54
C GLU A 976 -25.70 18.90 -7.50
N ARG A 977 -24.48 19.30 -7.14
CA ARG A 977 -23.27 19.03 -7.92
C ARG A 977 -23.03 17.54 -8.10
N ILE A 978 -23.07 16.76 -7.03
CA ILE A 978 -22.84 15.31 -7.05
C ILE A 978 -23.85 14.62 -7.97
N TRP A 979 -25.14 14.99 -7.85
CA TRP A 979 -26.19 14.42 -8.69
C TRP A 979 -25.98 14.69 -10.19
N ASN A 980 -25.54 15.92 -10.52
CA ASN A 980 -25.25 16.30 -11.91
C ASN A 980 -23.97 15.63 -12.44
N LEU A 981 -22.92 15.49 -11.63
CA LEU A 981 -21.69 14.77 -12.01
C LEU A 981 -22.01 13.32 -12.44
N ILE A 982 -22.84 12.64 -11.65
CA ILE A 982 -23.27 11.28 -11.92
C ILE A 982 -24.14 11.21 -13.16
N ARG A 983 -25.05 12.18 -13.37
CA ARG A 983 -25.83 12.26 -14.60
C ARG A 983 -24.94 12.37 -15.84
N LEU A 984 -23.87 13.18 -15.77
CA LEU A 984 -22.90 13.30 -16.88
C LEU A 984 -22.21 11.97 -17.18
N TYR A 985 -21.82 11.22 -16.14
CA TYR A 985 -21.23 9.89 -16.33
C TYR A 985 -22.20 8.97 -17.06
N ASN A 986 -23.44 8.87 -16.58
CA ASN A 986 -24.44 7.99 -17.16
C ASN A 986 -24.79 8.36 -18.61
N LEU A 987 -24.88 9.65 -18.93
CA LEU A 987 -25.07 10.11 -20.31
C LEU A 987 -23.92 9.66 -21.23
N ARG A 988 -22.68 9.70 -20.73
CA ARG A 988 -21.51 9.20 -21.47
C ARG A 988 -21.46 7.68 -21.55
N ALA A 989 -22.01 6.98 -20.56
CA ALA A 989 -22.19 5.53 -20.55
C ALA A 989 -23.35 5.04 -21.43
N GLY A 990 -24.13 5.96 -22.03
CA GLY A 990 -25.21 5.65 -22.96
C GLY A 990 -26.63 5.75 -22.39
N PHE A 991 -26.79 6.15 -21.12
CA PHE A 991 -28.11 6.30 -20.48
C PHE A 991 -28.66 7.71 -20.70
N THR A 992 -29.73 7.79 -21.47
CA THR A 992 -30.35 9.03 -21.95
C THR A 992 -31.71 9.26 -21.31
N ALA A 993 -32.44 10.28 -21.77
CA ALA A 993 -33.82 10.51 -21.37
C ALA A 993 -34.80 9.36 -21.72
N ALA A 994 -34.43 8.47 -22.64
CA ALA A 994 -35.23 7.28 -22.97
C ALA A 994 -35.16 6.21 -21.86
N ASP A 995 -34.06 6.19 -21.10
CA ASP A 995 -33.82 5.21 -20.03
C ASP A 995 -34.40 5.66 -18.69
N ASP A 996 -34.83 6.92 -18.59
CA ASP A 996 -35.53 7.46 -17.42
C ASP A 996 -37.03 7.10 -17.48
N THR A 997 -37.31 5.80 -17.48
CA THR A 997 -38.67 5.22 -17.55
C THR A 997 -38.76 3.97 -16.64
N LEU A 998 -39.99 3.46 -16.50
CA LEU A 998 -40.29 2.18 -15.87
C LEU A 998 -40.80 1.15 -16.90
N SER A 999 -40.78 -0.12 -16.53
CA SER A 999 -41.24 -1.22 -17.39
C SER A 999 -42.73 -1.17 -17.71
N ASP A 1000 -43.15 -1.93 -18.71
CA ASP A 1000 -44.55 -2.02 -19.14
C ASP A 1000 -45.44 -2.66 -18.06
N LYS A 1001 -44.90 -3.55 -17.21
CA LYS A 1001 -45.57 -4.10 -16.02
C LYS A 1001 -46.17 -3.00 -15.13
N LEU A 1002 -45.44 -1.89 -14.99
CA LEU A 1002 -45.81 -0.79 -14.09
C LEU A 1002 -46.56 0.33 -14.81
N THR A 1003 -46.26 0.54 -16.09
CA THR A 1003 -46.79 1.68 -16.87
C THR A 1003 -48.00 1.36 -17.73
N LYS A 1004 -48.31 0.08 -17.93
CA LYS A 1004 -49.47 -0.39 -18.72
C LYS A 1004 -50.43 -1.26 -17.90
N GLN A 1005 -49.92 -2.14 -17.05
CA GLN A 1005 -50.79 -3.03 -16.27
C GLN A 1005 -51.37 -2.29 -15.05
N LYS A 1006 -52.67 -2.47 -14.85
CA LYS A 1006 -53.38 -1.89 -13.70
C LYS A 1006 -52.99 -2.67 -12.44
N LEU A 1007 -52.87 -1.95 -11.34
CA LEU A 1007 -52.72 -2.57 -10.03
C LEU A 1007 -54.04 -3.26 -9.66
N GLU A 1008 -53.97 -4.49 -9.18
CA GLU A 1008 -55.14 -5.23 -8.71
C GLU A 1008 -55.24 -5.17 -7.19
N ARG A 1009 -56.47 -5.11 -6.65
CA ARG A 1009 -56.78 -5.17 -5.21
C ARG A 1009 -56.22 -3.99 -4.39
N GLY A 1010 -56.87 -3.72 -3.25
CA GLY A 1010 -56.49 -2.65 -2.33
C GLY A 1010 -56.99 -1.25 -2.71
N PRO A 1011 -56.61 -0.20 -1.96
CA PRO A 1011 -57.07 1.19 -2.14
C PRO A 1011 -56.81 1.83 -3.52
N HIS A 1012 -55.90 1.24 -4.29
CA HIS A 1012 -55.46 1.76 -5.59
C HIS A 1012 -55.79 0.81 -6.75
N ASP A 1013 -56.75 -0.09 -6.54
CA ASP A 1013 -57.25 -1.01 -7.58
C ASP A 1013 -57.63 -0.27 -8.87
N GLY A 1014 -57.21 -0.83 -10.00
CA GLY A 1014 -57.43 -0.27 -11.34
C GLY A 1014 -56.49 0.89 -11.72
N ARG A 1015 -55.63 1.36 -10.81
CA ARG A 1015 -54.69 2.48 -11.07
C ARG A 1015 -53.47 2.02 -11.86
N VAL A 1016 -52.94 2.93 -12.67
CA VAL A 1016 -51.69 2.75 -13.43
C VAL A 1016 -50.89 4.06 -13.38
N LEU A 1017 -49.56 3.97 -13.41
CA LEU A 1017 -48.69 5.12 -13.65
C LEU A 1017 -48.48 5.22 -15.16
N SER A 1018 -49.37 5.93 -15.84
CA SER A 1018 -49.33 5.99 -17.32
C SER A 1018 -48.02 6.61 -17.82
N LYS A 1019 -47.58 6.18 -19.01
CA LYS A 1019 -46.40 6.79 -19.68
C LYS A 1019 -46.55 8.30 -19.87
N GLU A 1020 -47.76 8.78 -20.10
CA GLU A 1020 -48.06 10.21 -20.24
C GLU A 1020 -47.83 10.97 -18.94
N SER A 1021 -48.32 10.45 -17.81
CA SER A 1021 -48.10 11.06 -16.49
C SER A 1021 -46.62 11.04 -16.10
N LEU A 1022 -45.91 9.95 -16.38
CA LEU A 1022 -44.48 9.84 -16.12
C LEU A 1022 -43.68 10.82 -16.98
N GLU A 1023 -44.03 10.99 -18.26
CA GLU A 1023 -43.37 11.93 -19.17
C GLU A 1023 -43.63 13.39 -18.78
N GLU A 1024 -44.83 13.73 -18.30
CA GLU A 1024 -45.14 15.05 -17.75
C GLU A 1024 -44.25 15.37 -16.55
N MET A 1025 -44.14 14.43 -15.61
CA MET A 1025 -43.26 14.56 -14.44
C MET A 1025 -41.78 14.67 -14.86
N LYS A 1026 -41.32 13.83 -15.78
CA LYS A 1026 -39.93 13.83 -16.29
C LYS A 1026 -39.56 15.15 -16.97
N THR A 1027 -40.47 15.68 -17.79
CA THR A 1027 -40.28 16.99 -18.44
C THR A 1027 -40.17 18.11 -17.42
N LEU A 1028 -41.02 18.10 -16.39
CA LEU A 1028 -40.93 19.06 -15.28
C LEU A 1028 -39.64 18.88 -14.48
N TYR A 1029 -39.26 17.63 -14.21
CA TYR A 1029 -38.04 17.27 -13.48
C TYR A 1029 -36.80 17.83 -14.18
N TYR A 1030 -36.63 17.60 -15.48
CA TYR A 1030 -35.51 18.14 -16.27
C TYR A 1030 -35.48 19.66 -16.26
N ARG A 1031 -36.65 20.29 -16.40
CA ARG A 1031 -36.74 21.76 -16.34
C ARG A 1031 -36.29 22.30 -15.00
N LEU A 1032 -36.74 21.72 -13.89
CA LEU A 1032 -36.40 22.14 -12.53
C LEU A 1032 -34.93 21.84 -12.20
N ARG A 1033 -34.36 20.75 -12.72
CA ARG A 1033 -32.94 20.41 -12.63
C ARG A 1033 -32.02 21.34 -13.46
N GLY A 1034 -32.58 22.15 -14.36
CA GLY A 1034 -31.80 22.95 -15.30
C GLY A 1034 -31.19 22.12 -16.44
N TRP A 1035 -31.85 21.03 -16.83
CA TRP A 1035 -31.45 20.14 -17.92
C TRP A 1035 -32.18 20.49 -19.23
N ASP A 1036 -31.68 19.97 -20.35
CA ASP A 1036 -32.39 19.99 -21.64
C ASP A 1036 -33.37 18.81 -21.79
N GLU A 1037 -34.07 18.73 -22.93
CA GLU A 1037 -35.04 17.66 -23.20
C GLU A 1037 -34.40 16.28 -23.31
N GLY A 1038 -33.09 16.21 -23.62
CA GLY A 1038 -32.30 14.98 -23.58
C GLY A 1038 -31.86 14.59 -22.16
N GLY A 1039 -32.24 15.38 -21.15
CA GLY A 1039 -31.84 15.19 -19.76
C GLY A 1039 -30.37 15.49 -19.51
N ARG A 1040 -29.74 16.33 -20.35
CA ARG A 1040 -28.36 16.80 -20.15
C ARG A 1040 -28.35 18.13 -19.39
N PRO A 1041 -27.52 18.28 -18.34
CA PRO A 1041 -27.35 19.57 -17.68
C PRO A 1041 -26.93 20.68 -18.65
N ARG A 1042 -27.60 21.82 -18.63
CA ARG A 1042 -27.30 22.97 -19.50
C ARG A 1042 -25.98 23.62 -19.10
N GLU A 1043 -25.34 24.32 -20.05
CA GLU A 1043 -24.07 25.04 -19.84
C GLU A 1043 -24.08 25.99 -18.63
N GLU A 1044 -25.20 26.67 -18.40
CA GLU A 1044 -25.38 27.55 -17.24
C GLU A 1044 -25.32 26.76 -15.91
N LYS A 1045 -26.02 25.63 -15.86
CA LYS A 1045 -26.04 24.73 -14.69
C LYS A 1045 -24.66 24.09 -14.45
N LEU A 1046 -23.95 23.69 -15.50
CA LEU A 1046 -22.58 23.18 -15.39
C LEU A 1046 -21.62 24.25 -14.86
N ARG A 1047 -21.80 25.52 -15.23
CA ARG A 1047 -21.01 26.64 -14.71
C ARG A 1047 -21.26 26.89 -13.24
N ASP A 1048 -22.54 26.96 -12.86
CA ASP A 1048 -22.97 27.20 -11.49
C ASP A 1048 -22.44 26.12 -10.53
N LEU A 1049 -22.43 24.86 -10.98
CA LEU A 1049 -21.94 23.72 -10.21
C LEU A 1049 -20.42 23.48 -10.36
N GLY A 1050 -19.70 24.22 -11.22
CA GLY A 1050 -18.27 24.02 -11.42
C GLY A 1050 -17.88 22.72 -12.13
N LEU A 1051 -18.76 22.20 -13.00
CA LEU A 1051 -18.59 20.93 -13.72
C LEU A 1051 -18.18 21.10 -15.20
N GLN A 1052 -17.92 22.33 -15.66
CA GLN A 1052 -17.68 22.64 -17.09
C GLN A 1052 -16.50 21.88 -17.70
N SER A 1053 -15.44 21.65 -16.92
CA SER A 1053 -14.23 20.95 -17.36
C SER A 1053 -14.41 19.43 -17.45
N LEU A 1054 -15.53 18.89 -16.96
CA LEU A 1054 -15.79 17.45 -16.87
C LEU A 1054 -16.79 16.98 -17.92
N ARG A 1055 -17.16 17.83 -18.89
CA ARG A 1055 -18.18 17.57 -19.91
C ARG A 1055 -17.92 16.31 -20.73
#